data_AF-A0AAD5HHJ7-F1
#
_entry.id   AF-A0AAD5HHJ7-F1
#
_cell.length_a   1.000
_cell.length_b   1.000
_cell.length_c   1.000
_cell.angle_alpha   90.00
_cell.angle_beta   90.00
_cell.angle_gamma   90.00
#
_symmetry.space_group_name_H-M   'P 1'
#
loop_
_entity.id
_entity.type
_entity.pdbx_description
1 polymer ?
#
loop_
_entity_poly.entity_id
_entity_poly.type
_entity_poly.pdbx_seq_one_letter_code
_entity_poly.pdbx_strand_id
1 'polypeptide(L)'
;MVAAANPKRQNENESSKASDDIEVSVEPFNPATSLKKRKTGDPNLAKSAFEDTLHNFAEADEQSSTLENSERAWARRPPPKLNPATDKLVFQQIEADEYIDYTLNRPVVRFFGVTKDGNSVLCHVHGFLPYFYVPAPVGFLPTHVESLKRILTSSLGITGSIVNVEICLKQSIYGYHGDSKSPFIKITVNEPKTIAKARAKFETGLTVPGYDKPVIAETTYESNLAYLLRFMIDCKVTGSNWIELPAGTYSMRQNTVSHAQIEVDILHDKFISHPTESEWSDIAPLRVLSFDIECAGRKGIFPEPEVDPVIQIATVVKIQGETKPFIRNVFTLNSCAHIVGTHTLEFYDEKELLQKWRDFVIEIDPDVVVGYNTSNFDFPYLLDRAKHLGVDKFPFLGRIRGVKTEAKDTKFSSKAYGTRENKAINMEGRLQLDMLQVMQRDYKLRSYTLNSVCAQFLGEQKEDVHHSIITDLQNGNAETRRRLAVYCLKDAYLPLRLMDKLMCLYNYTEMARVTGIPFNYVLVRGQQIKVISQLYRKALEQDLVIPAIRTEMGDEQYEGATVIEPTKGYYDVPIATLDFSSLYPSIMQAHNLCYTTLVSSSTIEKLNLVKDEDYIITPNNDFFVKSNRRPGLLPEILTELLAARKRAKADLKKETDPFKRAVLDGRQLALKISANSVYGFTGATIGKLPCLQISSSTTAYGRQMIMKTKQVVEDTFNIKNGYKHDAQVIYGDTDSVMIKFGVDNLEEAMELGTIASQLVTKEFIRPINLEFEKVYFPYLLINKKRYAGLYWTNPKKYDKLDSKGIETVRRDNCRLVQTVIETCLHKLLIDRDVNGAQEFVKRTIADLLQNKVDLSNLVITKALSKSDYAGKQAHVELAERMRQRDAGSAPALGDRVAYVIIKGAKGAAAYEKSEDPIYVLENNIPIDTKYYLDNQLSKPLMRIFEPILGDKAESLLAGEHTRTVNISTPTVGGLMKFTVKTATCMGCKTPLPKDNSAVCKHCRSRVGELYQKQLSAVNDLEIRFSRLWTQCQRCQGSLHQDVLCTSKDCPIFYMRKKVQKDMQDSAGALNRFNYDW
;
A
#
# COMPACT_ATOMS: atom_id res chain seq x y z
N MET A 1 -70.98 -25.00 19.77
CA MET A 1 -71.51 -26.37 19.93
C MET A 1 -70.35 -27.28 20.32
N VAL A 2 -70.41 -27.77 21.56
CA VAL A 2 -69.83 -29.04 22.09
C VAL A 2 -68.31 -29.23 21.90
N ALA A 3 -67.48 -28.84 22.88
CA ALA A 3 -67.09 -29.55 24.12
C ALA A 3 -65.85 -30.46 23.91
N ALA A 4 -64.73 -30.13 24.57
CA ALA A 4 -64.14 -30.86 25.71
C ALA A 4 -63.10 -31.91 25.24
N ALA A 5 -61.96 -32.16 25.89
CA ALA A 5 -61.62 -31.97 27.29
C ALA A 5 -60.11 -31.71 27.49
N ASN A 6 -59.83 -30.90 28.51
CA ASN A 6 -58.57 -30.82 29.23
C ASN A 6 -58.59 -31.95 30.31
N PRO A 7 -57.44 -32.47 30.80
CA PRO A 7 -57.00 -31.95 32.09
C PRO A 7 -55.48 -31.86 32.31
N LYS A 8 -55.08 -30.67 32.80
CA LYS A 8 -54.11 -30.33 33.86
C LYS A 8 -53.35 -31.45 34.59
N ARG A 9 -52.03 -31.24 34.75
CA ARG A 9 -51.26 -31.16 36.03
C ARG A 9 -49.83 -30.67 35.71
N GLN A 10 -49.48 -29.40 36.00
CA GLN A 10 -48.87 -28.83 37.22
C GLN A 10 -47.32 -28.92 37.27
N ASN A 11 -46.68 -27.73 37.18
CA ASN A 11 -45.43 -27.21 37.79
C ASN A 11 -44.15 -28.08 37.77
N GLU A 12 -42.93 -27.59 37.51
CA GLU A 12 -42.25 -26.35 37.94
C GLU A 12 -40.86 -26.21 37.26
N ASN A 13 -40.26 -25.00 37.33
CA ASN A 13 -38.84 -24.60 37.16
C ASN A 13 -38.25 -24.15 35.80
N GLU A 14 -38.11 -22.82 35.71
CA GLU A 14 -36.89 -22.01 35.48
C GLU A 14 -35.92 -22.26 34.28
N SER A 15 -35.83 -21.20 33.47
CA SER A 15 -34.63 -20.61 32.84
C SER A 15 -33.70 -21.46 31.96
N SER A 16 -33.62 -21.11 30.67
CA SER A 16 -32.39 -20.57 30.06
C SER A 16 -32.65 -20.17 28.60
N LYS A 17 -32.24 -18.93 28.29
CA LYS A 17 -32.36 -18.31 26.97
C LYS A 17 -31.20 -18.75 26.07
N ALA A 18 -31.58 -18.89 24.80
CA ALA A 18 -30.78 -19.05 23.59
C ALA A 18 -29.36 -18.48 23.61
N SER A 19 -28.40 -19.35 23.28
CA SER A 19 -27.12 -19.01 22.66
C SER A 19 -27.29 -19.00 21.14
N ASP A 20 -27.06 -17.85 20.51
CA ASP A 20 -26.90 -17.76 19.05
C ASP A 20 -25.55 -18.35 18.65
N ASP A 21 -25.53 -19.66 18.44
CA ASP A 21 -24.50 -20.31 17.64
C ASP A 21 -24.72 -19.97 16.16
N ILE A 22 -23.62 -19.75 15.44
CA ILE A 22 -23.61 -19.63 13.99
C ILE A 22 -24.10 -20.97 13.41
N GLU A 23 -25.38 -21.06 13.07
CA GLU A 23 -25.93 -22.15 12.26
C GLU A 23 -25.28 -22.12 10.86
N VAL A 24 -24.22 -22.91 10.71
CA VAL A 24 -23.88 -23.50 9.41
C VAL A 24 -24.98 -24.51 9.13
N SER A 25 -25.83 -24.25 8.13
CA SER A 25 -26.96 -25.10 7.75
C SER A 25 -26.59 -26.59 7.76
N VAL A 26 -27.12 -27.32 8.75
CA VAL A 26 -27.03 -28.78 8.85
C VAL A 26 -28.28 -29.35 8.21
N GLU A 27 -28.32 -29.43 6.88
CA GLU A 27 -29.20 -30.40 6.24
C GLU A 27 -28.42 -31.72 6.07
N PRO A 28 -28.97 -32.86 6.54
CA PRO A 28 -28.43 -34.16 6.20
C PRO A 28 -28.51 -34.35 4.69
N PHE A 29 -27.37 -34.68 4.06
CA PHE A 29 -27.33 -35.06 2.66
C PHE A 29 -28.25 -36.26 2.42
N ASN A 30 -29.40 -36.04 1.77
CA ASN A 30 -30.28 -37.10 1.30
C ASN A 30 -29.84 -37.50 -0.12
N PRO A 31 -29.31 -38.71 -0.36
CA PRO A 31 -28.82 -39.13 -1.68
C PRO A 31 -29.93 -39.19 -2.76
N ALA A 32 -31.20 -39.12 -2.37
CA ALA A 32 -32.34 -39.36 -3.25
C ALA A 32 -32.90 -38.10 -3.95
N THR A 33 -32.56 -36.87 -3.52
CA THR A 33 -33.19 -35.64 -4.05
C THR A 33 -32.35 -34.85 -5.06
N SER A 34 -31.12 -35.26 -5.38
CA SER A 34 -30.26 -34.58 -6.39
C SER A 34 -30.21 -35.27 -7.76
N LEU A 35 -30.94 -36.37 -7.96
CA LEU A 35 -31.03 -37.04 -9.27
C LEU A 35 -32.07 -36.38 -10.20
N LYS A 36 -31.90 -35.08 -10.50
CA LYS A 36 -32.35 -34.59 -11.80
C LYS A 36 -31.33 -35.10 -12.82
N LYS A 37 -31.75 -36.08 -13.64
CA LYS A 37 -31.02 -36.63 -14.78
C LYS A 37 -30.22 -35.54 -15.51
N ARG A 38 -28.93 -35.40 -15.20
CA ARG A 38 -27.95 -34.84 -16.14
C ARG A 38 -27.89 -35.87 -17.27
N LYS A 39 -28.26 -35.44 -18.48
CA LYS A 39 -28.04 -36.23 -19.70
C LYS A 39 -26.57 -36.60 -19.72
N THR A 40 -26.30 -37.89 -19.56
CA THR A 40 -24.99 -38.51 -19.73
C THR A 40 -24.64 -38.45 -21.21
N GLY A 41 -23.71 -37.56 -21.57
CA GLY A 41 -23.25 -37.43 -22.95
C GLY A 41 -22.44 -36.16 -23.20
N ASP A 42 -21.35 -35.94 -22.47
CA ASP A 42 -20.24 -35.11 -22.96
C ASP A 42 -18.93 -35.53 -22.24
N PRO A 43 -17.85 -35.91 -22.95
CA PRO A 43 -16.63 -36.45 -22.33
C PRO A 43 -15.60 -35.36 -21.94
N ASN A 44 -16.05 -34.16 -21.56
CA ASN A 44 -15.16 -33.05 -21.23
C ASN A 44 -14.80 -32.99 -19.74
N LEU A 45 -13.49 -32.96 -19.48
CA LEU A 45 -12.85 -32.73 -18.17
C LEU A 45 -13.49 -31.55 -17.41
N ALA A 46 -13.63 -31.69 -16.10
CA ALA A 46 -14.13 -30.62 -15.23
C ALA A 46 -13.29 -29.33 -15.39
N LYS A 47 -13.94 -28.25 -15.84
CA LYS A 47 -13.35 -26.93 -16.10
C LYS A 47 -13.11 -26.16 -14.79
N SER A 48 -12.07 -25.34 -14.75
CA SER A 48 -11.78 -24.45 -13.63
C SER A 48 -12.65 -23.18 -13.64
N ALA A 49 -12.85 -22.55 -12.48
CA ALA A 49 -13.67 -21.34 -12.34
C ALA A 49 -13.14 -20.14 -13.19
N PHE A 50 -11.84 -20.10 -13.48
CA PHE A 50 -11.29 -19.08 -14.38
C PHE A 50 -11.58 -19.41 -15.85
N GLU A 51 -11.54 -20.67 -16.24
CA GLU A 51 -11.98 -21.09 -17.58
C GLU A 51 -13.47 -20.80 -17.81
N ASP A 52 -14.32 -20.93 -16.79
CA ASP A 52 -15.72 -20.49 -16.87
C ASP A 52 -15.83 -18.97 -17.11
N THR A 53 -14.94 -18.18 -16.51
CA THR A 53 -14.86 -16.73 -16.76
C THR A 53 -14.46 -16.45 -18.22
N LEU A 54 -13.50 -17.19 -18.77
CA LEU A 54 -13.09 -17.08 -20.17
C LEU A 54 -14.21 -17.49 -21.13
N HIS A 55 -14.99 -18.52 -20.77
CA HIS A 55 -16.19 -18.92 -21.52
C HIS A 55 -17.24 -17.82 -21.53
N ASN A 56 -17.56 -17.23 -20.38
CA ASN A 56 -18.50 -16.11 -20.28
C ASN A 56 -18.05 -14.88 -21.09
N PHE A 57 -16.74 -14.71 -21.26
CA PHE A 57 -16.21 -13.69 -22.15
C PHE A 57 -16.39 -14.07 -23.62
N ALA A 58 -16.07 -15.31 -24.00
CA ALA A 58 -16.26 -15.79 -25.36
C ALA A 58 -17.73 -15.69 -25.82
N GLU A 59 -18.67 -16.15 -24.99
CA GLU A 59 -20.12 -16.07 -25.29
C GLU A 59 -20.59 -14.62 -25.45
N ALA A 60 -20.07 -13.70 -24.63
CA ALA A 60 -20.41 -12.29 -24.74
C ALA A 60 -19.80 -11.64 -26.00
N ASP A 61 -18.58 -12.02 -26.39
CA ASP A 61 -17.95 -11.55 -27.62
C ASP A 61 -18.80 -11.97 -28.83
N GLU A 62 -19.28 -13.23 -28.85
CA GLU A 62 -20.16 -13.75 -29.90
C GLU A 62 -21.50 -13.00 -29.96
N GLN A 63 -22.12 -12.70 -28.80
CA GLN A 63 -23.37 -11.93 -28.74
C GLN A 63 -23.23 -10.46 -29.16
N SER A 64 -22.05 -9.86 -28.99
CA SER A 64 -21.76 -8.48 -29.37
C SER A 64 -21.47 -8.27 -30.86
N SER A 65 -21.40 -9.36 -31.64
CA SER A 65 -21.00 -9.36 -33.05
C SER A 65 -22.11 -8.90 -34.02
N THR A 66 -22.67 -7.71 -33.80
CA THR A 66 -23.33 -6.95 -34.89
C THR A 66 -22.26 -6.21 -35.70
N LEU A 67 -21.93 -6.77 -36.88
CA LEU A 67 -21.37 -6.12 -38.09
C LEU A 67 -20.45 -4.89 -37.85
N GLU A 68 -19.21 -5.16 -37.41
CA GLU A 68 -17.99 -4.34 -37.67
C GLU A 68 -16.73 -4.93 -36.95
N ASN A 69 -16.91 -5.90 -36.05
CA ASN A 69 -15.85 -6.43 -35.18
C ASN A 69 -15.31 -7.84 -35.53
N SER A 70 -15.58 -8.37 -36.73
CA SER A 70 -15.23 -9.76 -37.10
C SER A 70 -13.76 -9.96 -37.52
N GLU A 71 -12.94 -8.91 -37.53
CA GLU A 71 -11.48 -9.01 -37.51
C GLU A 71 -11.03 -8.30 -36.23
N ARG A 72 -10.54 -9.04 -35.21
CA ARG A 72 -10.05 -8.46 -33.94
C ARG A 72 -8.76 -7.67 -34.19
N ALA A 73 -8.86 -6.50 -34.82
CA ALA A 73 -7.74 -5.62 -35.07
C ALA A 73 -7.14 -5.15 -33.74
N TRP A 74 -5.87 -5.50 -33.50
CA TRP A 74 -5.12 -5.05 -32.33
C TRP A 74 -4.92 -3.54 -32.33
N ALA A 75 -4.74 -2.95 -33.50
CA ALA A 75 -4.51 -1.53 -33.69
C ALA A 75 -5.61 -0.63 -33.12
N ARG A 76 -5.27 0.63 -32.82
CA ARG A 76 -6.26 1.67 -32.54
C ARG A 76 -7.08 1.97 -33.79
N ARG A 77 -8.30 2.48 -33.59
CA ARG A 77 -9.12 3.00 -34.70
C ARG A 77 -8.33 4.10 -35.43
N PRO A 78 -8.37 4.18 -36.77
CA PRO A 78 -7.67 5.23 -37.49
C PRO A 78 -8.10 6.64 -37.03
N PRO A 79 -7.16 7.61 -36.91
CA PRO A 79 -7.52 8.96 -36.53
C PRO A 79 -8.32 9.65 -37.62
N PRO A 80 -9.18 10.64 -37.28
CA PRO A 80 -9.83 11.48 -38.28
C PRO A 80 -8.77 12.24 -39.09
N LYS A 81 -9.10 12.59 -40.35
CA LYS A 81 -8.26 13.49 -41.15
C LYS A 81 -8.33 14.90 -40.58
N LEU A 82 -7.28 15.32 -39.88
CA LEU A 82 -7.19 16.65 -39.27
C LEU A 82 -6.60 17.67 -40.25
N ASN A 83 -7.25 18.81 -40.40
CA ASN A 83 -6.72 20.01 -41.04
C ASN A 83 -6.36 21.05 -39.96
N PRO A 84 -5.07 21.26 -39.66
CA PRO A 84 -4.65 22.19 -38.61
C PRO A 84 -5.15 23.63 -38.77
N ALA A 85 -5.51 24.06 -39.98
CA ALA A 85 -6.03 25.40 -40.22
C ALA A 85 -7.47 25.60 -39.73
N THR A 86 -8.28 24.55 -39.69
CA THR A 86 -9.72 24.63 -39.37
C THR A 86 -10.12 23.83 -38.14
N ASP A 87 -9.39 22.76 -37.84
CA ASP A 87 -9.78 21.79 -36.85
C ASP A 87 -9.00 22.03 -35.57
N LYS A 88 -9.68 21.97 -34.42
CA LYS A 88 -9.03 21.90 -33.11
C LYS A 88 -8.68 20.46 -32.76
N LEU A 89 -7.61 20.26 -31.99
CA LEU A 89 -7.25 18.96 -31.44
C LEU A 89 -7.37 18.98 -29.93
N VAL A 90 -8.15 18.06 -29.35
CA VAL A 90 -8.37 17.97 -27.91
C VAL A 90 -8.01 16.59 -27.42
N PHE A 91 -7.13 16.51 -26.44
CA PHE A 91 -6.65 15.23 -25.88
C PHE A 91 -6.31 15.35 -24.41
N GLN A 92 -6.44 14.25 -23.67
CA GLN A 92 -5.96 14.17 -22.30
C GLN A 92 -4.49 13.76 -22.33
N GLN A 93 -3.60 14.60 -21.81
CA GLN A 93 -2.20 14.21 -21.63
C GLN A 93 -2.12 13.18 -20.50
N ILE A 94 -1.40 12.07 -20.70
CA ILE A 94 -1.18 11.04 -19.67
C ILE A 94 0.24 11.14 -19.11
N GLU A 95 1.19 11.50 -19.96
CA GLU A 95 2.60 11.67 -19.62
C GLU A 95 3.16 12.93 -20.29
N ALA A 96 4.13 13.54 -19.61
CA ALA A 96 4.91 14.62 -20.15
C ALA A 96 6.39 14.36 -19.86
N ASP A 97 7.24 14.62 -20.85
CA ASP A 97 8.70 14.59 -20.69
C ASP A 97 9.37 15.79 -21.38
N GLU A 98 10.68 15.93 -21.19
CA GLU A 98 11.50 16.92 -21.87
C GLU A 98 12.66 16.29 -22.64
N TYR A 99 13.04 16.89 -23.77
CA TYR A 99 14.26 16.56 -24.50
C TYR A 99 14.90 17.82 -25.09
N ILE A 100 16.17 17.71 -25.51
CA ILE A 100 16.84 18.78 -26.27
C ILE A 100 16.69 18.49 -27.75
N ASP A 101 16.04 19.39 -28.48
CA ASP A 101 16.07 19.39 -29.93
C ASP A 101 17.41 19.98 -30.39
N TYR A 102 18.32 19.11 -30.83
CA TYR A 102 19.66 19.48 -31.27
C TYR A 102 19.67 20.30 -32.56
N THR A 103 18.59 20.26 -33.37
CA THR A 103 18.51 21.09 -34.58
C THR A 103 18.26 22.55 -34.22
N LEU A 104 17.47 22.79 -33.17
CA LEU A 104 17.15 24.12 -32.65
C LEU A 104 18.08 24.55 -31.51
N ASN A 105 18.83 23.60 -30.93
CA ASN A 105 19.60 23.74 -29.70
C ASN A 105 18.75 24.30 -28.54
N ARG A 106 17.52 23.79 -28.39
CA ARG A 106 16.54 24.22 -27.38
C ARG A 106 15.79 23.05 -26.76
N PRO A 107 15.36 23.16 -25.49
CA PRO A 107 14.49 22.19 -24.87
C PRO A 107 13.09 22.26 -25.47
N VAL A 108 12.48 21.08 -25.62
CA VAL A 108 11.11 20.88 -26.08
C VAL A 108 10.43 19.96 -25.07
N VAL A 109 9.19 20.29 -24.71
CA VAL A 109 8.35 19.42 -23.88
C VAL A 109 7.49 18.57 -24.79
N ARG A 110 7.37 17.27 -24.50
CA ARG A 110 6.44 16.38 -25.20
C ARG A 110 5.28 16.04 -24.30
N PHE A 111 4.07 16.20 -24.81
CA PHE A 111 2.87 15.64 -24.22
C PHE A 111 2.44 14.40 -24.99
N PHE A 112 2.35 13.28 -24.27
CA PHE A 112 1.73 12.06 -24.76
C PHE A 112 0.32 11.98 -24.21
N GLY A 113 -0.65 11.61 -25.05
CA GLY A 113 -2.02 11.55 -24.60
C GLY A 113 -2.98 10.89 -25.57
N VAL A 114 -4.26 10.99 -25.24
CA VAL A 114 -5.34 10.26 -25.94
C VAL A 114 -6.55 11.17 -26.13
N THR A 115 -7.13 11.19 -27.33
CA THR A 115 -8.39 11.92 -27.60
C THR A 115 -9.60 11.20 -26.98
N LYS A 116 -10.77 11.84 -26.96
CA LYS A 116 -12.01 11.17 -26.51
C LYS A 116 -12.38 9.94 -27.35
N ASP A 117 -11.97 9.92 -28.62
CA ASP A 117 -12.20 8.80 -29.54
C ASP A 117 -11.14 7.68 -29.42
N GLY A 118 -10.16 7.83 -28.52
CA GLY A 118 -9.11 6.82 -28.31
C GLY A 118 -7.92 6.91 -29.25
N ASN A 119 -7.71 8.05 -29.94
CA ASN A 119 -6.54 8.24 -30.81
C ASN A 119 -5.32 8.69 -30.00
N SER A 120 -4.15 8.08 -30.23
CA SER A 120 -2.93 8.49 -29.54
C SER A 120 -2.29 9.73 -30.16
N VAL A 121 -1.88 10.66 -29.30
CA VAL A 121 -1.34 11.98 -29.67
C VAL A 121 0.04 12.16 -29.04
N LEU A 122 1.00 12.62 -29.84
CA LEU A 122 2.26 13.22 -29.40
C LEU A 122 2.28 14.70 -29.81
N CYS A 123 2.28 15.58 -28.83
CA CYS A 123 2.36 17.03 -29.03
C CYS A 123 3.72 17.56 -28.56
N HIS A 124 4.49 18.12 -29.48
CA HIS A 124 5.76 18.79 -29.21
C HIS A 124 5.49 20.28 -28.93
N VAL A 125 5.85 20.73 -27.72
CA VAL A 125 5.63 22.10 -27.27
C VAL A 125 6.95 22.87 -27.23
N HIS A 126 7.02 23.92 -28.04
CA HIS A 126 8.22 24.69 -28.32
C HIS A 126 8.22 26.08 -27.67
N GLY A 127 9.42 26.67 -27.58
CA GLY A 127 9.59 28.08 -27.25
C GLY A 127 9.62 28.41 -25.76
N PHE A 128 9.53 27.42 -24.86
CA PHE A 128 9.67 27.64 -23.42
C PHE A 128 11.12 27.44 -22.97
N LEU A 129 11.74 28.48 -22.39
CA LEU A 129 13.13 28.44 -21.98
C LEU A 129 13.29 28.34 -20.45
N PRO A 130 14.30 27.60 -19.96
CA PRO A 130 14.64 27.53 -18.55
C PRO A 130 15.17 28.86 -18.02
N TYR A 131 14.83 29.20 -16.77
CA TYR A 131 15.32 30.40 -16.11
C TYR A 131 15.38 30.25 -14.58
N PHE A 132 16.12 31.14 -13.95
CA PHE A 132 16.20 31.29 -12.49
C PHE A 132 16.43 32.76 -12.12
N TYR A 133 16.35 33.08 -10.83
CA TYR A 133 16.50 34.45 -10.34
C TYR A 133 17.67 34.59 -9.36
N VAL A 134 18.28 35.77 -9.35
CA VAL A 134 19.24 36.21 -8.32
C VAL A 134 18.86 37.61 -7.84
N PRO A 135 19.09 37.97 -6.57
CA PRO A 135 18.88 39.33 -6.10
C PRO A 135 19.74 40.32 -6.89
N ALA A 136 19.18 41.47 -7.28
CA ALA A 136 19.99 42.52 -7.88
C ALA A 136 20.80 43.22 -6.77
N PRO A 137 22.13 43.35 -6.90
CA PRO A 137 22.91 43.99 -5.87
C PRO A 137 22.65 45.50 -5.85
N VAL A 138 22.90 46.15 -4.71
CA VAL A 138 22.62 47.59 -4.54
C VAL A 138 23.36 48.40 -5.59
N GLY A 139 22.62 49.29 -6.28
CA GLY A 139 23.16 50.12 -7.37
C GLY A 139 23.25 49.43 -8.73
N PHE A 140 22.73 48.20 -8.89
CA PHE A 140 22.67 47.54 -10.19
C PHE A 140 21.60 48.16 -11.09
N LEU A 141 22.00 48.74 -12.21
CA LEU A 141 21.13 49.48 -13.14
C LEU A 141 20.84 48.67 -14.41
N PRO A 142 19.75 48.99 -15.14
CA PRO A 142 19.45 48.38 -16.44
C PRO A 142 20.60 48.46 -17.46
N THR A 143 21.45 49.49 -17.37
CA THR A 143 22.65 49.65 -18.22
C THR A 143 23.70 48.56 -18.02
N HIS A 144 23.72 47.89 -16.85
CA HIS A 144 24.68 46.83 -16.54
C HIS A 144 24.25 45.45 -17.06
N VAL A 145 22.99 45.31 -17.48
CA VAL A 145 22.38 44.02 -17.86
C VAL A 145 23.11 43.39 -19.06
N GLU A 146 23.39 44.16 -20.10
CA GLU A 146 24.06 43.64 -21.30
C GLU A 146 25.52 43.26 -21.00
N SER A 147 26.21 44.05 -20.17
CA SER A 147 27.54 43.72 -19.67
C SER A 147 27.54 42.41 -18.87
N LEU A 148 26.57 42.21 -17.98
CA LEU A 148 26.42 40.97 -17.21
C LEU A 148 26.15 39.77 -18.12
N LYS A 149 25.25 39.91 -19.11
CA LYS A 149 24.95 38.86 -20.09
C LYS A 149 26.21 38.41 -20.83
N ARG A 150 27.00 39.38 -21.33
CA ARG A 150 28.27 39.12 -22.02
C ARG A 150 29.27 38.40 -21.13
N ILE A 151 29.52 38.90 -19.92
CA ILE A 151 30.48 38.31 -18.98
C ILE A 151 30.05 36.90 -18.57
N LEU A 152 28.77 36.71 -18.25
CA LEU A 152 28.24 35.41 -17.86
C LEU A 152 28.40 34.40 -19.01
N THR A 153 28.05 34.78 -20.25
CA THR A 153 28.22 33.93 -21.44
C THR A 153 29.68 33.54 -21.64
N SER A 154 30.60 34.51 -21.59
CA SER A 154 32.05 34.25 -21.71
C SER A 154 32.57 33.34 -20.61
N SER A 155 32.10 33.53 -19.36
CA SER A 155 32.54 32.74 -18.20
C SER A 155 32.10 31.27 -18.24
N LEU A 156 31.05 30.97 -19.00
CA LEU A 156 30.55 29.61 -19.23
C LEU A 156 31.27 28.91 -20.38
N GLY A 157 31.96 29.66 -21.25
CA GLY A 157 32.67 29.13 -22.41
C GLY A 157 31.76 28.53 -23.49
N ILE A 158 30.46 28.84 -23.46
CA ILE A 158 29.45 28.28 -24.36
C ILE A 158 28.68 29.43 -24.99
N THR A 159 28.93 29.68 -26.27
CA THR A 159 28.24 30.72 -27.05
C THR A 159 26.73 30.46 -27.09
N GLY A 160 25.92 31.48 -26.81
CA GLY A 160 24.45 31.37 -26.81
C GLY A 160 23.84 30.68 -25.59
N SER A 161 24.64 30.34 -24.57
CA SER A 161 24.15 29.69 -23.34
C SER A 161 23.21 30.56 -22.51
N ILE A 162 23.42 31.88 -22.51
CA ILE A 162 22.54 32.86 -21.86
C ILE A 162 21.70 33.56 -22.93
N VAL A 163 20.39 33.33 -22.89
CA VAL A 163 19.46 33.86 -23.89
C VAL A 163 19.03 35.28 -23.53
N ASN A 164 18.60 35.48 -22.29
CA ASN A 164 18.13 36.78 -21.81
C ASN A 164 18.56 37.03 -20.36
N VAL A 165 18.79 38.29 -20.03
CA VAL A 165 19.00 38.78 -18.67
C VAL A 165 18.11 40.01 -18.51
N GLU A 166 17.26 40.05 -17.49
CA GLU A 166 16.34 41.17 -17.26
C GLU A 166 16.21 41.48 -15.78
N ILE A 167 15.94 42.75 -15.44
CA ILE A 167 15.62 43.15 -14.08
C ILE A 167 14.10 43.10 -13.90
N CYS A 168 13.63 42.45 -12.85
CA CYS A 168 12.22 42.37 -12.49
C CYS A 168 12.02 42.63 -11.00
N LEU A 169 10.86 43.19 -10.62
CA LEU A 169 10.50 43.38 -9.22
C LEU A 169 9.78 42.13 -8.70
N LYS A 170 10.35 41.49 -7.68
CA LYS A 170 9.81 40.28 -7.04
C LYS A 170 10.00 40.36 -5.53
N GLN A 171 9.39 39.44 -4.80
CA GLN A 171 9.59 39.30 -3.37
C GLN A 171 10.01 37.88 -3.01
N SER A 172 10.92 37.73 -2.05
CA SER A 172 11.25 36.41 -1.49
C SER A 172 10.05 35.85 -0.73
N ILE A 173 9.78 34.55 -0.88
CA ILE A 173 8.79 33.87 -0.03
C ILE A 173 9.23 33.78 1.44
N TYR A 174 10.54 33.82 1.70
CA TYR A 174 11.11 33.53 3.02
C TYR A 174 11.29 34.82 3.81
N GLY A 175 10.54 34.98 4.90
CA GLY A 175 10.56 36.14 5.78
C GLY A 175 9.65 37.28 5.30
N TYR A 176 9.02 37.97 6.26
CA TYR A 176 8.29 39.21 6.04
C TYR A 176 9.24 40.40 6.21
N HIS A 177 9.34 41.25 5.18
CA HIS A 177 10.17 42.46 5.17
C HIS A 177 9.39 43.72 4.73
N GLY A 178 8.05 43.69 4.84
CA GLY A 178 7.14 44.67 4.23
C GLY A 178 6.63 44.23 2.86
N ASP A 179 5.77 45.04 2.26
CA ASP A 179 5.07 44.72 0.98
C ASP A 179 5.84 45.20 -0.26
N SER A 180 6.93 45.93 -0.07
CA SER A 180 7.77 46.40 -1.17
C SER A 180 8.46 45.25 -1.89
N LYS A 181 8.35 45.22 -3.22
CA LYS A 181 9.11 44.30 -4.08
C LYS A 181 10.55 44.78 -4.22
N SER A 182 11.49 43.84 -4.24
CA SER A 182 12.91 44.10 -4.47
C SER A 182 13.29 43.82 -5.92
N PRO A 183 14.33 44.48 -6.47
CA PRO A 183 14.85 44.15 -7.78
C PRO A 183 15.57 42.79 -7.76
N PHE A 184 15.19 41.92 -8.69
CA PHE A 184 15.84 40.65 -9.00
C PHE A 184 16.32 40.67 -10.45
N ILE A 185 17.40 39.96 -10.72
CA ILE A 185 17.88 39.68 -12.07
C ILE A 185 17.37 38.29 -12.45
N LYS A 186 16.56 38.21 -13.50
CA LYS A 186 16.11 36.95 -14.11
C LYS A 186 17.06 36.57 -15.22
N ILE A 187 17.62 35.37 -15.12
CA ILE A 187 18.53 34.81 -16.12
C ILE A 187 17.83 33.68 -16.85
N THR A 188 17.63 33.86 -18.17
CA THR A 188 17.08 32.84 -19.06
C THR A 188 18.23 32.17 -19.80
N VAL A 189 18.27 30.84 -19.77
CA VAL A 189 19.34 30.05 -20.38
C VAL A 189 18.80 29.18 -21.51
N ASN A 190 19.69 28.70 -22.38
CA ASN A 190 19.30 27.89 -23.54
C ASN A 190 18.87 26.46 -23.15
N GLU A 191 19.49 25.87 -22.12
CA GLU A 191 19.25 24.50 -21.68
C GLU A 191 19.15 24.37 -20.15
N PRO A 192 18.33 23.44 -19.62
CA PRO A 192 18.17 23.27 -18.18
C PRO A 192 19.48 23.00 -17.43
N LYS A 193 20.39 22.23 -18.04
CA LYS A 193 21.70 21.88 -17.46
C LYS A 193 22.61 23.10 -17.26
N THR A 194 22.38 24.19 -18.00
CA THR A 194 23.14 25.44 -17.91
C THR A 194 22.87 26.19 -16.60
N ILE A 195 21.69 26.01 -15.97
CA ILE A 195 21.33 26.67 -14.71
C ILE A 195 22.36 26.40 -13.62
N ALA A 196 22.77 25.13 -13.43
CA ALA A 196 23.72 24.77 -12.37
C ALA A 196 25.08 25.44 -12.55
N LYS A 197 25.58 25.52 -13.79
CA LYS A 197 26.84 26.18 -14.13
C LYS A 197 26.74 27.69 -13.94
N ALA A 198 25.66 28.31 -14.40
CA ALA A 198 25.42 29.75 -14.26
C ALA A 198 25.28 30.15 -12.79
N ARG A 199 24.52 29.38 -12.00
CA ARG A 199 24.39 29.55 -10.55
C ARG A 199 25.76 29.58 -9.86
N ALA A 200 26.63 28.61 -10.14
CA ALA A 200 27.94 28.53 -9.51
C ALA A 200 28.80 29.79 -9.72
N LYS A 201 28.63 30.48 -10.87
CA LYS A 201 29.35 31.73 -11.16
C LYS A 201 28.90 32.89 -10.28
N PHE A 202 27.62 32.96 -9.92
CA PHE A 202 27.12 33.95 -8.97
C PHE A 202 27.59 33.67 -7.54
N GLU A 203 27.82 32.41 -7.18
CA GLU A 203 28.37 32.03 -5.86
C GLU A 203 29.86 32.42 -5.74
N THR A 204 30.63 32.36 -6.84
CA THR A 204 32.04 32.80 -6.87
C THR A 204 32.24 34.29 -7.13
N GLY A 205 31.21 34.97 -7.66
CA GLY A 205 31.24 36.38 -8.03
C GLY A 205 31.60 36.65 -9.50
N LEU A 206 30.98 37.69 -10.07
CA LEU A 206 31.17 38.14 -11.44
C LEU A 206 31.54 39.62 -11.49
N THR A 207 32.65 39.97 -12.13
CA THR A 207 33.04 41.37 -12.36
C THR A 207 32.33 41.90 -13.61
N VAL A 208 31.44 42.88 -13.43
CA VAL A 208 30.63 43.45 -14.53
C VAL A 208 31.14 44.84 -14.88
N PRO A 209 31.56 45.11 -16.13
CA PRO A 209 31.96 46.44 -16.55
C PRO A 209 30.86 47.49 -16.30
N GLY A 210 31.24 48.59 -15.64
CA GLY A 210 30.32 49.65 -15.22
C GLY A 210 29.73 49.47 -13.81
N TYR A 211 30.02 48.36 -13.13
CA TYR A 211 29.62 48.12 -11.75
C TYR A 211 30.85 47.81 -10.89
N ASP A 212 31.15 48.68 -9.92
CA ASP A 212 32.42 48.69 -9.18
C ASP A 212 32.61 47.50 -8.23
N LYS A 213 31.56 46.72 -7.99
CA LYS A 213 31.57 45.57 -7.06
C LYS A 213 31.34 44.27 -7.82
N PRO A 214 31.85 43.13 -7.35
CA PRO A 214 31.48 41.84 -7.92
C PRO A 214 29.99 41.58 -7.68
N VAL A 215 29.29 41.09 -8.71
CA VAL A 215 27.92 40.61 -8.60
C VAL A 215 27.98 39.20 -7.99
N ILE A 216 27.63 39.11 -6.70
CA ILE A 216 27.63 37.88 -5.91
C ILE A 216 26.20 37.60 -5.45
N ALA A 217 25.78 36.34 -5.50
CA ALA A 217 24.53 35.89 -4.89
C ALA A 217 24.76 34.63 -4.06
N GLU A 218 24.75 34.77 -2.73
CA GLU A 218 24.83 33.64 -1.80
C GLU A 218 23.62 32.72 -1.91
N THR A 219 22.45 33.30 -2.16
CA THR A 219 21.20 32.57 -2.40
C THR A 219 20.69 32.87 -3.80
N THR A 220 20.44 31.81 -4.57
CA THR A 220 19.71 31.89 -5.83
C THR A 220 18.28 31.41 -5.63
N TYR A 221 17.38 31.79 -6.53
CA TYR A 221 15.96 31.51 -6.41
C TYR A 221 15.49 30.70 -7.60
N GLU A 222 14.69 29.67 -7.31
CA GLU A 222 14.09 28.75 -8.29
C GLU A 222 15.09 27.98 -9.17
N SER A 223 16.39 28.04 -8.85
CA SER A 223 17.47 27.35 -9.57
C SER A 223 17.51 25.83 -9.34
N ASN A 224 16.65 25.31 -8.47
CA ASN A 224 16.56 23.88 -8.09
C ASN A 224 15.22 23.22 -8.49
N LEU A 225 14.42 23.90 -9.33
CA LEU A 225 13.18 23.37 -9.90
C LEU A 225 13.46 22.64 -11.22
N ALA A 226 12.87 21.45 -11.39
CA ALA A 226 13.02 20.70 -12.64
C ALA A 226 12.31 21.42 -13.80
N TYR A 227 12.89 21.37 -15.00
CA TYR A 227 12.39 22.11 -16.16
C TYR A 227 10.95 21.75 -16.52
N LEU A 228 10.61 20.46 -16.61
CA LEU A 228 9.24 20.04 -16.87
C LEU A 228 8.25 20.57 -15.82
N LEU A 229 8.60 20.50 -14.53
CA LEU A 229 7.72 21.00 -13.48
C LEU A 229 7.57 22.53 -13.58
N ARG A 230 8.65 23.25 -13.91
CA ARG A 230 8.61 24.69 -14.17
C ARG A 230 7.65 25.03 -15.31
N PHE A 231 7.77 24.34 -16.43
CA PHE A 231 6.90 24.50 -17.58
C PHE A 231 5.42 24.24 -17.22
N MET A 232 5.14 23.15 -16.50
CA MET A 232 3.78 22.83 -16.05
C MET A 232 3.19 23.89 -15.09
N ILE A 233 4.02 24.51 -14.26
CA ILE A 233 3.59 25.59 -13.36
C ILE A 233 3.23 26.84 -14.17
N ASP A 234 4.15 27.30 -15.03
CA ASP A 234 3.97 28.56 -15.79
C ASP A 234 2.84 28.48 -16.80
N CYS A 235 2.72 27.34 -17.50
CA CYS A 235 1.66 27.11 -18.48
C CYS A 235 0.35 26.57 -17.86
N LYS A 236 0.24 26.55 -16.52
CA LYS A 236 -0.95 26.08 -15.79
C LYS A 236 -1.41 24.67 -16.19
N VAL A 237 -0.47 23.79 -16.50
CA VAL A 237 -0.71 22.38 -16.84
C VAL A 237 -0.65 21.54 -15.57
N THR A 238 -1.69 20.76 -15.27
CA THR A 238 -1.70 19.79 -14.16
C THR A 238 -1.52 18.38 -14.70
N GLY A 239 -1.27 17.39 -13.84
CA GLY A 239 -1.16 16.00 -14.28
C GLY A 239 -2.50 15.48 -14.79
N SER A 240 -2.49 14.75 -15.90
CA SER A 240 -3.69 14.09 -16.45
C SER A 240 -4.84 15.05 -16.80
N ASN A 241 -4.53 16.27 -17.24
CA ASN A 241 -5.50 17.26 -17.68
C ASN A 241 -5.77 17.20 -19.19
N TRP A 242 -6.83 17.88 -19.61
CA TRP A 242 -7.17 18.05 -21.03
C TRP A 242 -6.43 19.24 -21.62
N ILE A 243 -5.82 19.01 -22.78
CA ILE A 243 -5.11 20.00 -23.58
C ILE A 243 -5.87 20.19 -24.88
N GLU A 244 -6.12 21.45 -25.24
CA GLU A 244 -6.72 21.84 -26.51
C GLU A 244 -5.72 22.64 -27.35
N LEU A 245 -5.57 22.25 -28.61
CA LEU A 245 -4.80 22.94 -29.63
C LEU A 245 -5.79 23.65 -30.56
N PRO A 246 -5.93 24.99 -30.47
CA PRO A 246 -6.85 25.73 -31.33
C PRO A 246 -6.49 25.62 -32.82
N ALA A 247 -7.50 25.72 -33.69
CA ALA A 247 -7.29 25.81 -35.13
C ALA A 247 -6.34 26.97 -35.50
N GLY A 248 -5.44 26.72 -36.44
CA GLY A 248 -4.43 27.66 -36.95
C GLY A 248 -3.19 27.83 -36.05
N THR A 249 -3.13 27.15 -34.89
CA THR A 249 -2.03 27.33 -33.93
C THR A 249 -1.02 26.19 -33.85
N TYR A 250 -1.38 25.01 -34.37
CA TYR A 250 -0.52 23.84 -34.43
C TYR A 250 -0.25 23.45 -35.88
N SER A 251 0.76 22.60 -36.08
CA SER A 251 1.06 22.02 -37.38
C SER A 251 1.25 20.51 -37.28
N MET A 252 0.86 19.78 -38.33
CA MET A 252 1.17 18.35 -38.44
C MET A 252 2.66 18.19 -38.72
N ARG A 253 3.32 17.30 -37.99
CA ARG A 253 4.73 17.01 -38.19
C ARG A 253 4.92 16.10 -39.41
N GLN A 254 5.79 16.49 -40.34
CA GLN A 254 6.07 15.69 -41.54
C GLN A 254 6.99 14.50 -41.26
N ASN A 255 8.02 14.70 -40.43
CA ASN A 255 8.99 13.66 -40.05
C ASN A 255 8.67 13.16 -38.65
N THR A 256 7.78 12.17 -38.55
CA THR A 256 7.34 11.61 -37.27
C THR A 256 8.46 10.82 -36.59
N VAL A 257 8.68 11.07 -35.30
CA VAL A 257 9.66 10.34 -34.48
C VAL A 257 9.02 9.29 -33.58
N SER A 258 7.68 9.20 -33.56
CA SER A 258 6.95 8.32 -32.64
C SER A 258 6.06 7.28 -33.33
N HIS A 259 5.51 6.37 -32.53
CA HIS A 259 4.47 5.43 -32.92
C HIS A 259 3.05 5.97 -32.67
N ALA A 260 2.89 7.23 -32.22
CA ALA A 260 1.57 7.84 -32.04
C ALA A 260 0.86 8.04 -33.38
N GLN A 261 -0.48 8.00 -33.36
CA GLN A 261 -1.28 8.19 -34.58
C GLN A 261 -1.28 9.64 -35.07
N ILE A 262 -1.20 10.60 -34.15
CA ILE A 262 -1.19 12.04 -34.42
C ILE A 262 0.08 12.63 -33.80
N GLU A 263 0.94 13.25 -34.61
CA GLU A 263 2.15 13.93 -34.16
C GLU A 263 2.15 15.39 -34.62
N VAL A 264 2.19 16.32 -33.67
CA VAL A 264 1.97 17.75 -33.91
C VAL A 264 2.98 18.62 -33.18
N ASP A 265 3.18 19.82 -33.72
CA ASP A 265 4.02 20.87 -33.16
C ASP A 265 3.18 22.10 -32.80
N ILE A 266 3.43 22.68 -31.61
CA ILE A 266 2.80 23.92 -31.15
C ILE A 266 3.77 24.77 -30.31
N LEU A 267 3.53 26.07 -30.23
CA LEU A 267 4.23 26.97 -29.31
C LEU A 267 3.56 26.94 -27.92
N HIS A 268 4.37 27.07 -26.86
CA HIS A 268 3.90 26.98 -25.46
C HIS A 268 2.84 28.00 -25.04
N ASP A 269 2.72 29.11 -25.77
CA ASP A 269 1.78 30.20 -25.51
C ASP A 269 0.47 30.08 -26.31
N LYS A 270 0.31 29.01 -27.12
CA LYS A 270 -0.84 28.84 -28.02
C LYS A 270 -1.81 27.73 -27.65
N PHE A 271 -1.39 26.75 -26.87
CA PHE A 271 -2.30 25.70 -26.39
C PHE A 271 -3.15 26.18 -25.21
N ILE A 272 -4.29 25.53 -24.99
CA ILE A 272 -5.17 25.77 -23.86
C ILE A 272 -5.07 24.60 -22.89
N SER A 273 -4.71 24.90 -21.64
CA SER A 273 -4.73 23.95 -20.52
C SER A 273 -6.07 24.06 -19.80
N HIS A 274 -6.93 23.05 -19.92
CA HIS A 274 -8.24 23.07 -19.28
C HIS A 274 -8.17 22.70 -17.79
N PRO A 275 -8.90 23.42 -16.90
CA PRO A 275 -9.03 23.02 -15.50
C PRO A 275 -9.80 21.71 -15.39
N THR A 276 -9.44 20.85 -14.44
CA THR A 276 -9.96 19.48 -14.31
C THR A 276 -11.29 19.45 -13.54
N GLU A 277 -12.27 20.18 -14.02
CA GLU A 277 -13.61 20.32 -13.42
C GLU A 277 -14.68 20.22 -14.50
N SER A 278 -15.92 19.94 -14.09
CA SER A 278 -17.09 19.88 -14.99
C SER A 278 -16.87 18.93 -16.19
N GLU A 279 -16.97 19.42 -17.43
CA GLU A 279 -16.83 18.62 -18.65
C GLU A 279 -15.41 18.08 -18.91
N TRP A 280 -14.40 18.62 -18.22
CA TRP A 280 -12.99 18.24 -18.34
C TRP A 280 -12.52 17.35 -17.17
N SER A 281 -13.48 16.82 -16.40
CA SER A 281 -13.20 15.89 -15.29
C SER A 281 -13.15 14.41 -15.72
N ASP A 282 -13.62 14.11 -16.93
CA ASP A 282 -13.58 12.77 -17.52
C ASP A 282 -12.15 12.27 -17.77
N ILE A 283 -12.01 10.98 -18.01
CA ILE A 283 -10.76 10.30 -18.35
C ILE A 283 -10.93 9.71 -19.74
N ALA A 284 -9.92 9.89 -20.61
CA ALA A 284 -9.89 9.33 -21.95
C ALA A 284 -9.99 7.78 -21.91
N PRO A 285 -10.43 7.13 -23.00
CA PRO A 285 -10.51 5.67 -23.08
C PRO A 285 -9.09 5.05 -23.22
N LEU A 286 -8.35 5.04 -22.11
CA LEU A 286 -6.97 4.56 -22.07
C LEU A 286 -6.91 3.05 -22.30
N ARG A 287 -5.98 2.58 -23.14
CA ARG A 287 -5.68 1.14 -23.28
C ARG A 287 -4.74 0.72 -22.15
N VAL A 288 -5.24 -0.15 -21.28
CA VAL A 288 -4.50 -0.73 -20.16
C VAL A 288 -4.06 -2.15 -20.54
N LEU A 289 -2.74 -2.34 -20.66
CA LEU A 289 -2.10 -3.62 -20.87
C LEU A 289 -1.69 -4.19 -19.51
N SER A 290 -2.10 -5.42 -19.21
CA SER A 290 -1.56 -6.20 -18.09
C SER A 290 -0.88 -7.45 -18.63
N PHE A 291 0.33 -7.76 -18.16
CA PHE A 291 1.09 -8.91 -18.63
C PHE A 291 1.85 -9.60 -17.49
N ASP A 292 2.24 -10.85 -17.77
CA ASP A 292 2.99 -11.74 -16.88
C ASP A 292 3.82 -12.71 -17.74
N ILE A 293 4.97 -13.17 -17.23
CA ILE A 293 5.88 -14.08 -17.95
C ILE A 293 6.13 -15.37 -17.17
N GLU A 294 6.41 -16.44 -17.90
CA GLU A 294 6.91 -17.69 -17.33
C GLU A 294 8.27 -18.06 -17.90
N CYS A 295 9.16 -18.52 -17.03
CA CYS A 295 10.51 -18.95 -17.39
C CYS A 295 10.75 -20.41 -16.97
N ALA A 296 11.39 -21.20 -17.83
CA ALA A 296 11.76 -22.57 -17.49
C ALA A 296 13.14 -22.61 -16.82
N GLY A 297 13.16 -22.56 -15.48
CA GLY A 297 14.40 -22.58 -14.68
C GLY A 297 14.99 -23.97 -14.41
N ARG A 298 16.27 -23.99 -14.05
CA ARG A 298 16.95 -25.16 -13.48
C ARG A 298 16.46 -25.45 -12.06
N LYS A 299 16.43 -26.74 -11.68
CA LYS A 299 16.02 -27.15 -10.32
C LYS A 299 16.98 -26.54 -9.29
N GLY A 300 16.43 -25.87 -8.28
CA GLY A 300 17.22 -25.31 -7.19
C GLY A 300 17.93 -23.99 -7.54
N ILE A 301 17.59 -23.34 -8.66
CA ILE A 301 18.19 -22.05 -9.07
C ILE A 301 17.07 -21.12 -9.53
N PHE A 302 17.03 -19.90 -9.00
CA PHE A 302 16.10 -18.88 -9.49
C PHE A 302 16.44 -18.52 -10.95
N PRO A 303 15.46 -18.30 -11.84
CA PRO A 303 15.73 -18.09 -13.26
C PRO A 303 16.78 -16.99 -13.53
N GLU A 304 17.77 -17.30 -14.36
CA GLU A 304 18.83 -16.39 -14.81
C GLU A 304 18.64 -16.11 -16.31
N PRO A 305 18.55 -14.83 -16.75
CA PRO A 305 18.28 -14.49 -18.15
C PRO A 305 19.28 -15.07 -19.17
N GLU A 306 20.53 -15.30 -18.75
CA GLU A 306 21.59 -15.83 -19.60
C GLU A 306 21.47 -17.33 -19.88
N VAL A 307 20.64 -18.05 -19.13
CA VAL A 307 20.55 -19.52 -19.21
C VAL A 307 19.11 -19.98 -19.42
N ASP A 308 18.20 -19.49 -18.59
CA ASP A 308 16.85 -20.00 -18.48
C ASP A 308 15.93 -19.25 -19.48
N PRO A 309 15.18 -19.95 -20.36
CA PRO A 309 14.38 -19.32 -21.42
C PRO A 309 13.04 -18.79 -20.91
N VAL A 310 12.56 -17.72 -21.55
CA VAL A 310 11.15 -17.28 -21.48
C VAL A 310 10.32 -18.22 -22.34
N ILE A 311 9.29 -18.83 -21.73
CA ILE A 311 8.49 -19.87 -22.38
C ILE A 311 7.05 -19.44 -22.62
N GLN A 312 6.52 -18.51 -21.83
CA GLN A 312 5.19 -17.94 -22.04
C GLN A 312 5.17 -16.46 -21.68
N ILE A 313 4.39 -15.68 -22.44
CA ILE A 313 4.04 -14.31 -22.08
C ILE A 313 2.52 -14.17 -22.25
N ALA A 314 1.80 -14.03 -21.13
CA ALA A 314 0.37 -13.78 -21.16
C ALA A 314 0.08 -12.29 -21.15
N THR A 315 -1.00 -11.90 -21.83
CA THR A 315 -1.35 -10.50 -22.00
C THR A 315 -2.86 -10.32 -22.03
N VAL A 316 -3.33 -9.37 -21.22
CA VAL A 316 -4.73 -8.95 -21.17
C VAL A 316 -4.80 -7.44 -21.39
N VAL A 317 -5.61 -7.00 -22.37
CA VAL A 317 -5.80 -5.58 -22.68
C VAL A 317 -7.25 -5.19 -22.50
N LYS A 318 -7.45 -4.06 -21.82
CA LYS A 318 -8.76 -3.50 -21.50
C LYS A 318 -8.77 -2.00 -21.76
N ILE A 319 -9.92 -1.48 -22.21
CA ILE A 319 -10.13 -0.04 -22.28
C ILE A 319 -10.63 0.44 -20.90
N GLN A 320 -10.01 1.49 -20.38
CA GLN A 320 -10.41 2.08 -19.10
C GLN A 320 -11.88 2.50 -19.13
N GLY A 321 -12.64 2.05 -18.13
CA GLY A 321 -14.08 2.31 -18.01
C GLY A 321 -14.97 1.16 -18.54
N GLU A 322 -14.45 0.29 -19.40
CA GLU A 322 -15.18 -0.91 -19.80
C GLU A 322 -15.18 -1.97 -18.68
N THR A 323 -16.07 -2.97 -18.77
CA THR A 323 -16.16 -4.02 -17.74
C THR A 323 -15.31 -5.25 -18.07
N LYS A 324 -15.01 -5.47 -19.35
CA LYS A 324 -14.33 -6.68 -19.84
C LYS A 324 -13.09 -6.32 -20.67
N PRO A 325 -12.03 -7.14 -20.64
CA PRO A 325 -10.92 -7.00 -21.56
C PRO A 325 -11.31 -7.46 -22.98
N PHE A 326 -10.84 -6.74 -23.99
CA PHE A 326 -11.11 -7.01 -25.40
C PHE A 326 -10.00 -7.83 -26.08
N ILE A 327 -8.78 -7.89 -25.49
CA ILE A 327 -7.69 -8.77 -25.93
C ILE A 327 -7.26 -9.65 -24.77
N ARG A 328 -7.10 -10.95 -25.05
CA ARG A 328 -6.60 -11.99 -24.14
C ARG A 328 -5.72 -12.92 -24.98
N ASN A 329 -4.41 -12.79 -24.84
CA ASN A 329 -3.43 -13.50 -25.64
C ASN A 329 -2.45 -14.26 -24.75
N VAL A 330 -1.94 -15.39 -25.23
CA VAL A 330 -0.76 -16.05 -24.66
C VAL A 330 0.22 -16.37 -25.78
N PHE A 331 1.41 -15.80 -25.71
CA PHE A 331 2.54 -16.13 -26.57
C PHE A 331 3.26 -17.31 -25.92
N THR A 332 3.39 -18.44 -26.62
CA THR A 332 3.89 -19.70 -26.05
C THR A 332 5.04 -20.24 -26.88
N LEU A 333 6.06 -20.78 -26.20
CA LEU A 333 7.10 -21.59 -26.82
C LEU A 333 6.61 -23.04 -26.89
N ASN A 334 6.67 -23.63 -28.08
CA ASN A 334 6.05 -24.90 -28.49
C ASN A 334 4.51 -24.85 -28.57
N SER A 335 3.91 -25.96 -29.05
CA SER A 335 2.47 -26.07 -29.25
C SER A 335 1.67 -26.04 -27.95
N CYS A 336 0.50 -25.41 -27.94
CA CYS A 336 -0.35 -25.27 -26.77
C CYS A 336 -1.81 -25.60 -27.13
N ALA A 337 -2.45 -26.46 -26.35
CA ALA A 337 -3.85 -26.79 -26.62
C ALA A 337 -4.76 -25.56 -26.47
N HIS A 338 -5.86 -25.55 -27.23
CA HIS A 338 -6.76 -24.40 -27.37
C HIS A 338 -7.36 -23.93 -26.03
N ILE A 339 -7.37 -22.62 -25.81
CA ILE A 339 -7.97 -21.97 -24.63
C ILE A 339 -9.14 -21.12 -25.11
N VAL A 340 -10.35 -21.44 -24.64
CA VAL A 340 -11.56 -20.73 -25.07
C VAL A 340 -11.48 -19.25 -24.71
N GLY A 341 -11.93 -18.39 -25.63
CA GLY A 341 -11.94 -16.95 -25.45
C GLY A 341 -10.56 -16.28 -25.47
N THR A 342 -9.49 -17.03 -25.74
CA THR A 342 -8.09 -16.57 -25.69
C THR A 342 -7.39 -16.88 -27.02
N HIS A 343 -6.58 -15.95 -27.52
CA HIS A 343 -5.75 -16.19 -28.69
C HIS A 343 -4.39 -16.74 -28.26
N THR A 344 -4.16 -18.02 -28.53
CA THR A 344 -2.87 -18.67 -28.28
C THR A 344 -1.99 -18.52 -29.52
N LEU A 345 -0.83 -17.88 -29.36
CA LEU A 345 0.19 -17.74 -30.41
C LEU A 345 1.36 -18.68 -30.09
N GLU A 346 1.64 -19.61 -30.98
CA GLU A 346 2.67 -20.65 -30.79
C GLU A 346 3.93 -20.30 -31.58
N PHE A 347 5.09 -20.41 -30.94
CA PHE A 347 6.41 -20.17 -31.54
C PHE A 347 7.34 -21.32 -31.23
N TYR A 348 8.28 -21.61 -32.13
CA TYR A 348 9.29 -22.65 -31.92
C TYR A 348 10.70 -22.09 -31.71
N ASP A 349 10.86 -20.78 -31.89
CA ASP A 349 12.06 -20.02 -31.54
C ASP A 349 11.68 -18.92 -30.54
N GLU A 350 12.41 -18.87 -29.43
CA GLU A 350 12.24 -17.85 -28.39
C GLU A 350 12.51 -16.44 -28.94
N LYS A 351 13.43 -16.29 -29.90
CA LYS A 351 13.71 -14.99 -30.52
C LYS A 351 12.48 -14.44 -31.25
N GLU A 352 11.77 -15.33 -31.95
CA GLU A 352 10.53 -14.98 -32.64
C GLU A 352 9.44 -14.61 -31.64
N LEU A 353 9.29 -15.38 -30.56
CA LEU A 353 8.35 -15.08 -29.47
C LEU A 353 8.55 -13.67 -28.92
N LEU A 354 9.79 -13.33 -28.52
CA LEU A 354 10.13 -12.02 -27.98
C LEU A 354 9.88 -10.89 -28.99
N GLN A 355 10.31 -11.09 -30.24
CA GLN A 355 10.10 -10.11 -31.31
C GLN A 355 8.60 -9.87 -31.57
N LYS A 356 7.80 -10.92 -31.62
CA LYS A 356 6.36 -10.86 -31.87
C LYS A 356 5.61 -10.22 -30.72
N TRP A 357 6.02 -10.47 -29.47
CA TRP A 357 5.45 -9.76 -28.32
C TRP A 357 5.78 -8.26 -28.37
N ARG A 358 7.02 -7.89 -28.71
CA ARG A 358 7.37 -6.47 -28.92
C ARG A 358 6.53 -5.83 -30.01
N ASP A 359 6.37 -6.49 -31.15
CA ASP A 359 5.59 -5.96 -32.28
C ASP A 359 4.12 -5.80 -31.90
N PHE A 360 3.56 -6.75 -31.15
CA PHE A 360 2.24 -6.65 -30.55
C PHE A 360 2.10 -5.41 -29.66
N VAL A 361 3.05 -5.15 -28.73
CA VAL A 361 3.01 -3.97 -27.85
C VAL A 361 3.01 -2.66 -28.64
N ILE A 362 3.76 -2.59 -29.75
CA ILE A 362 3.77 -1.42 -30.63
C ILE A 362 2.44 -1.26 -31.37
N GLU A 363 1.85 -2.35 -31.87
CA GLU A 363 0.60 -2.33 -32.61
C GLU A 363 -0.62 -1.98 -31.73
N ILE A 364 -0.74 -2.59 -30.54
CA ILE A 364 -1.84 -2.27 -29.61
C ILE A 364 -1.70 -0.88 -28.99
N ASP A 365 -0.49 -0.32 -28.96
CA ASP A 365 -0.16 1.00 -28.42
C ASP A 365 -0.79 1.28 -27.04
N PRO A 366 -0.41 0.56 -25.97
CA PRO A 366 -1.00 0.74 -24.65
C PRO A 366 -0.61 2.08 -24.04
N ASP A 367 -1.53 2.70 -23.31
CA ASP A 367 -1.32 3.94 -22.57
C ASP A 367 -0.76 3.67 -21.17
N VAL A 368 -1.21 2.57 -20.56
CA VAL A 368 -0.83 2.14 -19.22
C VAL A 368 -0.39 0.69 -19.28
N VAL A 369 0.77 0.38 -18.72
CA VAL A 369 1.26 -0.98 -18.51
C VAL A 369 1.18 -1.32 -17.03
N VAL A 370 0.51 -2.41 -16.72
CA VAL A 370 0.21 -2.93 -15.38
C VAL A 370 0.78 -4.35 -15.29
N GLY A 371 1.03 -4.79 -14.07
CA GLY A 371 1.36 -6.18 -13.74
C GLY A 371 1.70 -6.27 -12.27
N TYR A 372 2.36 -7.35 -11.86
CA TYR A 372 2.77 -7.55 -10.48
C TYR A 372 4.25 -7.90 -10.42
N ASN A 373 5.08 -7.00 -9.88
CA ASN A 373 6.55 -7.11 -9.87
C ASN A 373 7.24 -6.90 -11.24
N THR A 374 6.51 -6.37 -12.23
CA THR A 374 7.01 -6.06 -13.58
C THR A 374 8.27 -5.21 -13.62
N SER A 375 8.39 -4.21 -12.74
CA SER A 375 9.55 -3.31 -12.77
C SER A 375 10.83 -4.00 -12.30
N ASN A 376 10.74 -4.92 -11.34
CA ASN A 376 11.90 -5.54 -10.71
C ASN A 376 12.24 -6.93 -11.28
N PHE A 377 11.27 -7.62 -11.92
CA PHE A 377 11.46 -8.95 -12.50
C PHE A 377 11.18 -8.97 -14.00
N ASP A 378 9.92 -8.83 -14.44
CA ASP A 378 9.53 -9.15 -15.82
C ASP A 378 10.27 -8.32 -16.88
N PHE A 379 10.28 -6.99 -16.76
CA PHE A 379 10.99 -6.13 -17.72
C PHE A 379 12.51 -6.35 -17.70
N PRO A 380 13.21 -6.30 -16.55
CA PRO A 380 14.63 -6.62 -16.51
C PRO A 380 14.95 -7.98 -17.14
N TYR A 381 14.18 -9.01 -16.81
CA TYR A 381 14.39 -10.36 -17.32
C TYR A 381 14.25 -10.43 -18.85
N LEU A 382 13.17 -9.86 -19.39
CA LEU A 382 12.93 -9.81 -20.83
C LEU A 382 14.01 -9.02 -21.58
N LEU A 383 14.46 -7.89 -21.04
CA LEU A 383 15.49 -7.05 -21.64
C LEU A 383 16.86 -7.75 -21.66
N ASP A 384 17.25 -8.37 -20.54
CA ASP A 384 18.51 -9.10 -20.42
C ASP A 384 18.49 -10.38 -21.27
N ARG A 385 17.36 -11.10 -21.30
CA ARG A 385 17.18 -12.28 -22.17
C ARG A 385 17.25 -11.93 -23.65
N ALA A 386 16.55 -10.88 -24.08
CA ALA A 386 16.60 -10.41 -25.46
C ALA A 386 18.02 -9.99 -25.87
N LYS A 387 18.77 -9.33 -24.96
CA LYS A 387 20.18 -8.98 -25.18
C LYS A 387 21.05 -10.23 -25.31
N HIS A 388 20.85 -11.23 -24.45
CA HIS A 388 21.59 -12.50 -24.50
C HIS A 388 21.36 -13.24 -25.84
N LEU A 389 20.12 -13.24 -26.34
CA LEU A 389 19.75 -13.93 -27.58
C LEU A 389 20.04 -13.14 -28.86
N GLY A 390 20.45 -11.87 -28.75
CA GLY A 390 20.68 -10.98 -29.90
C GLY A 390 19.40 -10.50 -30.58
N VAL A 391 18.32 -10.27 -29.84
CA VAL A 391 17.05 -9.72 -30.34
C VAL A 391 17.09 -8.19 -30.24
N ASP A 392 17.88 -7.57 -31.12
CA ASP A 392 18.25 -6.14 -31.02
C ASP A 392 17.07 -5.17 -31.08
N LYS A 393 15.94 -5.56 -31.68
CA LYS A 393 14.73 -4.73 -31.80
C LYS A 393 13.79 -4.81 -30.59
N PHE A 394 13.98 -5.80 -29.71
CA PHE A 394 13.15 -5.97 -28.52
C PHE A 394 13.13 -4.76 -27.57
N PRO A 395 14.28 -4.14 -27.21
CA PRO A 395 14.32 -3.09 -26.21
C PRO A 395 13.85 -1.73 -26.75
N PHE A 396 12.91 -1.69 -27.70
CA PHE A 396 12.27 -0.47 -28.20
C PHE A 396 10.77 -0.58 -27.97
N LEU A 397 10.37 -0.48 -26.70
CA LEU A 397 8.99 -0.67 -26.22
C LEU A 397 8.23 0.66 -26.00
N GLY A 398 8.94 1.78 -25.85
CA GLY A 398 8.34 3.12 -25.72
C GLY A 398 7.62 3.60 -26.99
N ARG A 399 7.01 4.78 -26.92
CA ARG A 399 6.37 5.41 -28.09
C ARG A 399 7.36 6.13 -29.00
N ILE A 400 8.54 6.49 -28.51
CA ILE A 400 9.57 7.19 -29.30
C ILE A 400 10.45 6.17 -30.03
N ARG A 401 10.54 6.30 -31.36
CA ARG A 401 11.36 5.41 -32.19
C ARG A 401 12.85 5.64 -31.89
N GLY A 402 13.61 4.55 -31.82
CA GLY A 402 15.06 4.61 -31.62
C GLY A 402 15.51 4.92 -30.19
N VAL A 403 14.59 5.12 -29.23
CA VAL A 403 14.94 5.22 -27.80
C VAL A 403 14.87 3.83 -27.17
N LYS A 404 16.01 3.38 -26.63
CA LYS A 404 16.12 2.07 -26.00
C LYS A 404 15.51 2.10 -24.59
N THR A 405 14.67 1.12 -24.30
CA THR A 405 14.18 0.79 -22.97
C THR A 405 15.27 0.07 -22.18
N GLU A 406 15.58 0.61 -21.01
CA GLU A 406 16.62 0.12 -20.10
C GLU A 406 16.07 0.03 -18.68
N ALA A 407 16.51 -0.98 -17.93
CA ALA A 407 16.27 -1.07 -16.51
C ALA A 407 17.40 -0.38 -15.74
N LYS A 408 17.08 0.64 -14.95
CA LYS A 408 18.05 1.42 -14.16
C LYS A 408 17.78 1.27 -12.68
N ASP A 409 18.80 0.94 -11.90
CA ASP A 409 18.65 0.85 -10.45
C ASP A 409 18.32 2.20 -9.85
N THR A 410 17.32 2.21 -8.99
CA THR A 410 16.85 3.38 -8.27
C THR A 410 16.68 3.06 -6.80
N LYS A 411 16.98 4.04 -5.96
CA LYS A 411 16.84 3.92 -4.51
C LYS A 411 15.85 4.95 -4.01
N PHE A 412 14.77 4.48 -3.40
CA PHE A 412 13.81 5.32 -2.71
C PHE A 412 13.99 5.16 -1.20
N SER A 413 14.08 6.25 -0.47
CA SER A 413 14.18 6.22 1.00
C SER A 413 13.28 7.25 1.64
N SER A 414 12.43 6.82 2.56
CA SER A 414 11.72 7.71 3.47
C SER A 414 11.39 7.02 4.79
N LYS A 415 11.22 7.78 5.87
CA LYS A 415 10.78 7.22 7.17
C LYS A 415 9.40 6.53 7.08
N ALA A 416 8.52 7.01 6.19
CA ALA A 416 7.15 6.50 6.06
C ALA A 416 7.06 5.21 5.23
N TYR A 417 7.84 5.11 4.16
CA TYR A 417 7.79 3.99 3.21
C TYR A 417 8.98 3.01 3.33
N GLY A 418 9.96 3.34 4.17
CA GLY A 418 11.21 2.60 4.29
C GLY A 418 12.20 2.93 3.17
N THR A 419 13.30 2.18 3.14
CA THR A 419 14.27 2.20 2.04
C THR A 419 13.98 1.00 1.14
N ARG A 420 13.88 1.25 -0.17
CA ARG A 420 13.67 0.23 -1.19
C ARG A 420 14.58 0.49 -2.37
N GLU A 421 15.08 -0.59 -2.93
CA GLU A 421 15.82 -0.60 -4.18
C GLU A 421 14.87 -1.18 -5.23
N ASN A 422 14.63 -0.41 -6.28
CA ASN A 422 13.72 -0.74 -7.36
C ASN A 422 14.43 -0.47 -8.68
N LYS A 423 13.99 -1.10 -9.76
CA LYS A 423 14.42 -0.74 -11.11
C LYS A 423 13.39 0.20 -11.75
N ALA A 424 13.87 1.30 -12.33
CA ALA A 424 13.08 2.18 -13.18
C ALA A 424 13.26 1.75 -14.63
N ILE A 425 12.13 1.54 -15.32
CA ILE A 425 12.11 1.19 -16.74
C ILE A 425 11.69 2.44 -17.52
N ASN A 426 12.45 2.85 -18.53
CA ASN A 426 12.03 3.96 -19.39
C ASN A 426 11.19 3.46 -20.59
N MET A 427 9.95 3.94 -20.67
CA MET A 427 9.01 3.67 -21.77
C MET A 427 8.28 4.97 -22.09
N GLU A 428 8.96 5.89 -22.77
CA GLU A 428 8.49 7.24 -23.03
C GLU A 428 7.09 7.21 -23.69
N GLY A 429 6.13 7.88 -23.06
CA GLY A 429 4.74 7.99 -23.50
C GLY A 429 3.81 6.88 -23.01
N ARG A 430 4.29 5.97 -22.14
CA ARG A 430 3.50 4.88 -21.55
C ARG A 430 3.64 4.92 -20.03
N LEU A 431 2.50 5.02 -19.35
CA LEU A 431 2.45 4.97 -17.89
C LEU A 431 2.76 3.55 -17.40
N GLN A 432 3.43 3.44 -16.26
CA GLN A 432 3.71 2.16 -15.61
C GLN A 432 3.10 2.15 -14.23
N LEU A 433 2.31 1.11 -13.95
CA LEU A 433 1.63 0.93 -12.68
C LEU A 433 1.83 -0.50 -12.18
N ASP A 434 3.01 -0.75 -11.60
CA ASP A 434 3.30 -2.03 -10.95
C ASP A 434 2.49 -2.17 -9.66
N MET A 435 1.56 -3.12 -9.65
CA MET A 435 0.64 -3.33 -8.53
C MET A 435 1.36 -3.77 -7.25
N LEU A 436 2.55 -4.38 -7.33
CA LEU A 436 3.34 -4.67 -6.13
C LEU A 436 3.77 -3.37 -5.44
N GLN A 437 4.24 -2.39 -6.22
CA GLN A 437 4.64 -1.08 -5.68
C GLN A 437 3.46 -0.34 -5.08
N VAL A 438 2.30 -0.35 -5.77
CA VAL A 438 1.04 0.20 -5.25
C VAL A 438 0.69 -0.45 -3.90
N MET A 439 0.69 -1.79 -3.84
CA MET A 439 0.34 -2.52 -2.63
C MET A 439 1.27 -2.17 -1.48
N GLN A 440 2.57 -2.17 -1.70
CA GLN A 440 3.54 -1.87 -0.67
C GLN A 440 3.53 -0.39 -0.23
N ARG A 441 3.08 0.53 -1.08
CA ARG A 441 3.03 1.97 -0.80
C ARG A 441 1.77 2.35 -0.02
N ASP A 442 0.61 1.90 -0.48
CA ASP A 442 -0.68 2.36 0.01
C ASP A 442 -1.27 1.43 1.08
N TYR A 443 -0.89 0.15 1.07
CA TYR A 443 -1.40 -0.84 2.00
C TYR A 443 -0.31 -1.38 2.90
N LYS A 444 -0.65 -1.50 4.17
CA LYS A 444 0.19 -2.24 5.11
C LYS A 444 -0.42 -3.65 5.18
N LEU A 445 0.23 -4.66 4.58
CA LEU A 445 -0.20 -6.07 4.59
C LEU A 445 0.82 -7.01 5.25
N ARG A 446 0.38 -8.20 5.66
CA ARG A 446 1.27 -9.25 6.21
C ARG A 446 2.14 -9.86 5.12
N SER A 447 1.54 -10.19 3.98
CA SER A 447 2.24 -10.64 2.79
C SER A 447 1.86 -9.74 1.61
N TYR A 448 2.80 -9.61 0.68
CA TYR A 448 2.66 -8.88 -0.58
C TYR A 448 2.89 -9.83 -1.76
N THR A 449 2.59 -11.12 -1.60
CA THR A 449 2.47 -12.04 -2.74
C THR A 449 1.17 -11.75 -3.48
N LEU A 450 1.14 -11.94 -4.80
CA LEU A 450 -0.06 -11.75 -5.60
C LEU A 450 -1.23 -12.57 -5.03
N ASN A 451 -0.99 -13.82 -4.63
CA ASN A 451 -2.00 -14.69 -4.01
C ASN A 451 -2.58 -14.09 -2.71
N SER A 452 -1.74 -13.63 -1.79
CA SER A 452 -2.22 -13.05 -0.53
C SER A 452 -3.00 -11.77 -0.74
N VAL A 453 -2.60 -10.95 -1.70
CA VAL A 453 -3.28 -9.69 -2.02
C VAL A 453 -4.64 -9.96 -2.67
N CYS A 454 -4.72 -10.91 -3.61
CA CYS A 454 -5.98 -11.31 -4.22
C CYS A 454 -6.94 -11.91 -3.19
N ALA A 455 -6.44 -12.74 -2.27
CA ALA A 455 -7.27 -13.30 -1.21
C ALA A 455 -7.88 -12.20 -0.31
N GLN A 456 -7.11 -11.15 -0.03
CA GLN A 456 -7.55 -10.04 0.83
C GLN A 456 -8.58 -9.13 0.14
N PHE A 457 -8.37 -8.78 -1.14
CA PHE A 457 -9.15 -7.74 -1.82
C PHE A 457 -10.18 -8.26 -2.82
N LEU A 458 -9.89 -9.40 -3.45
CA LEU A 458 -10.78 -10.05 -4.42
C LEU A 458 -11.55 -11.22 -3.81
N GLY A 459 -11.12 -11.72 -2.64
CA GLY A 459 -11.74 -12.87 -1.98
C GLY A 459 -11.45 -14.20 -2.68
N GLU A 460 -10.46 -14.22 -3.57
CA GLU A 460 -10.08 -15.40 -4.34
C GLU A 460 -8.63 -15.80 -4.06
N GLN A 461 -8.38 -17.10 -4.05
CA GLN A 461 -7.04 -17.66 -3.99
C GLN A 461 -6.67 -18.23 -5.36
N LYS A 462 -5.37 -18.26 -5.65
CA LYS A 462 -4.83 -18.95 -6.82
C LYS A 462 -4.04 -20.18 -6.38
N GLU A 463 -3.98 -21.16 -7.27
CA GLU A 463 -2.91 -22.16 -7.21
C GLU A 463 -1.58 -21.41 -7.34
N ASP A 464 -0.61 -21.72 -6.49
CA ASP A 464 0.71 -21.11 -6.50
C ASP A 464 1.70 -22.19 -6.94
N VAL A 465 2.01 -22.24 -8.24
CA VAL A 465 2.82 -23.30 -8.84
C VAL A 465 4.29 -23.00 -8.56
N HIS A 466 5.00 -23.96 -7.97
CA HIS A 466 6.42 -23.79 -7.68
C HIS A 466 7.26 -23.77 -8.98
N HIS A 467 8.24 -22.86 -9.07
CA HIS A 467 9.07 -22.67 -10.27
C HIS A 467 9.75 -23.96 -10.76
N SER A 468 10.10 -24.88 -9.85
CA SER A 468 10.73 -26.16 -10.20
C SER A 468 9.83 -27.09 -11.02
N ILE A 469 8.51 -26.89 -10.99
CA ILE A 469 7.53 -27.72 -11.70
C ILE A 469 7.18 -27.12 -13.08
N ILE A 470 7.39 -25.81 -13.26
CA ILE A 470 7.12 -25.10 -14.51
C ILE A 470 7.88 -25.75 -15.68
N THR A 471 9.15 -26.06 -15.47
CA THR A 471 10.00 -26.75 -16.46
C THR A 471 9.46 -28.14 -16.83
N ASP A 472 8.95 -28.89 -15.85
CA ASP A 472 8.36 -30.21 -16.09
C ASP A 472 7.03 -30.10 -16.87
N LEU A 473 6.20 -29.08 -16.58
CA LEU A 473 4.97 -28.80 -17.34
C LEU A 473 5.25 -28.35 -18.77
N GLN A 474 6.29 -27.53 -18.97
CA GLN A 474 6.69 -27.06 -20.30
C GLN A 474 7.19 -28.21 -21.19
N ASN A 475 8.00 -29.11 -20.62
CA ASN A 475 8.57 -30.26 -21.31
C ASN A 475 7.59 -31.43 -21.51
N GLY A 476 6.36 -31.30 -20.99
CA GLY A 476 5.29 -32.26 -21.23
C GLY A 476 4.66 -32.11 -22.63
N ASN A 477 3.34 -32.06 -22.67
CA ASN A 477 2.56 -32.01 -23.92
C ASN A 477 1.80 -30.69 -24.07
N ALA A 478 1.00 -30.57 -25.13
CA ALA A 478 0.22 -29.36 -25.39
C ALA A 478 -0.80 -29.03 -24.28
N GLU A 479 -1.31 -30.04 -23.55
CA GLU A 479 -2.25 -29.85 -22.44
C GLU A 479 -1.55 -29.38 -21.15
N THR A 480 -0.34 -29.87 -20.87
CA THR A 480 0.43 -29.36 -19.73
C THR A 480 0.85 -27.91 -19.95
N ARG A 481 1.22 -27.55 -21.19
CA ARG A 481 1.48 -26.16 -21.59
C ARG A 481 0.22 -25.30 -21.59
N ARG A 482 -0.95 -25.86 -21.94
CA ARG A 482 -2.26 -25.20 -21.78
C ARG A 482 -2.56 -24.88 -20.31
N ARG A 483 -2.32 -25.82 -19.38
CA ARG A 483 -2.48 -25.57 -17.93
C ARG A 483 -1.59 -24.40 -17.47
N LEU A 484 -0.34 -24.38 -17.93
CA LEU A 484 0.60 -23.29 -17.64
C LEU A 484 0.13 -21.95 -18.26
N ALA A 485 -0.39 -21.98 -19.49
CA ALA A 485 -0.90 -20.79 -20.17
C ALA A 485 -2.14 -20.21 -19.48
N VAL A 486 -3.05 -21.05 -18.98
CA VAL A 486 -4.19 -20.61 -18.17
C VAL A 486 -3.73 -20.02 -16.83
N TYR A 487 -2.69 -20.59 -16.22
CA TYR A 487 -2.06 -20.06 -15.01
C TYR A 487 -1.45 -18.67 -15.24
N CYS A 488 -0.59 -18.52 -16.26
CA CYS A 488 0.02 -17.25 -16.63
C CYS A 488 -1.03 -16.21 -17.05
N LEU A 489 -2.09 -16.60 -17.78
CA LEU A 489 -3.18 -15.70 -18.13
C LEU A 489 -3.97 -15.22 -16.91
N LYS A 490 -4.15 -16.07 -15.90
CA LYS A 490 -4.75 -15.67 -14.62
C LYS A 490 -3.84 -14.66 -13.91
N ASP A 491 -2.54 -14.92 -13.84
CA ASP A 491 -1.56 -14.02 -13.22
C ASP A 491 -1.43 -12.68 -13.96
N ALA A 492 -1.58 -12.65 -15.29
CA ALA A 492 -1.70 -11.40 -16.06
C ALA A 492 -3.03 -10.68 -15.81
N TYR A 493 -4.14 -11.37 -15.50
CA TYR A 493 -5.46 -10.76 -15.32
C TYR A 493 -5.71 -10.22 -13.90
N LEU A 494 -5.16 -10.86 -12.88
CA LEU A 494 -5.35 -10.48 -11.47
C LEU A 494 -4.88 -9.04 -11.17
N PRO A 495 -3.73 -8.54 -11.66
CA PRO A 495 -3.28 -7.16 -11.44
C PRO A 495 -4.26 -6.14 -12.00
N LEU A 496 -4.84 -6.41 -13.18
CA LEU A 496 -5.86 -5.56 -13.79
C LEU A 496 -7.11 -5.49 -12.91
N ARG A 497 -7.58 -6.64 -12.41
CA ARG A 497 -8.73 -6.69 -11.48
C ARG A 497 -8.45 -5.99 -10.15
N LEU A 498 -7.22 -6.12 -9.62
CA LEU A 498 -6.80 -5.41 -8.41
C LEU A 498 -6.79 -3.90 -8.64
N MET A 499 -6.22 -3.43 -9.76
CA MET A 499 -6.20 -2.02 -10.14
C MET A 499 -7.62 -1.44 -10.22
N ASP A 500 -8.54 -2.15 -10.87
CA ASP A 500 -9.94 -1.74 -10.98
C ASP A 500 -10.66 -1.75 -9.61
N LYS A 501 -10.52 -2.84 -8.84
CA LYS A 501 -11.18 -3.01 -7.53
C LYS A 501 -10.75 -1.94 -6.53
N LEU A 502 -9.47 -1.55 -6.58
CA LEU A 502 -8.87 -0.55 -5.71
C LEU A 502 -8.88 0.86 -6.33
N MET A 503 -9.43 0.99 -7.54
CA MET A 503 -9.64 2.26 -8.23
C MET A 503 -8.34 3.06 -8.42
N CYS A 504 -7.21 2.36 -8.60
CA CYS A 504 -5.88 2.95 -8.53
C CYS A 504 -5.67 4.06 -9.57
N LEU A 505 -6.07 3.83 -10.82
CA LEU A 505 -5.90 4.79 -11.89
C LEU A 505 -6.69 6.09 -11.63
N TYR A 506 -7.93 5.99 -11.11
CA TYR A 506 -8.74 7.15 -10.72
C TYR A 506 -8.08 7.91 -9.56
N ASN A 507 -7.70 7.21 -8.50
CA ASN A 507 -7.11 7.82 -7.30
C ASN A 507 -5.81 8.57 -7.61
N TYR A 508 -4.95 7.99 -8.47
CA TYR A 508 -3.68 8.61 -8.83
C TYR A 508 -3.82 9.70 -9.88
N THR A 509 -4.78 9.59 -10.80
CA THR A 509 -5.16 10.67 -11.71
C THR A 509 -5.60 11.88 -10.91
N GLU A 510 -6.53 11.71 -9.96
CA GLU A 510 -7.01 12.80 -9.10
C GLU A 510 -5.89 13.37 -8.21
N MET A 511 -4.98 12.53 -7.70
CA MET A 511 -3.80 13.01 -6.99
C MET A 511 -2.90 13.90 -7.88
N ALA A 512 -2.66 13.48 -9.12
CA ALA A 512 -1.83 14.23 -10.08
C ALA A 512 -2.49 15.57 -10.47
N ARG A 513 -3.82 15.56 -10.69
CA ARG A 513 -4.62 16.76 -10.97
C ARG A 513 -4.60 17.76 -9.83
N VAL A 514 -4.93 17.31 -8.60
CA VAL A 514 -4.99 18.15 -7.40
C VAL A 514 -3.64 18.76 -7.05
N THR A 515 -2.56 17.97 -7.15
CA THR A 515 -1.22 18.44 -6.74
C THR A 515 -0.43 19.06 -7.88
N GLY A 516 -0.92 18.96 -9.13
CA GLY A 516 -0.31 19.55 -10.30
C GLY A 516 1.04 18.95 -10.70
N ILE A 517 1.28 17.67 -10.39
CA ILE A 517 2.51 16.94 -10.77
C ILE A 517 2.20 15.92 -11.89
N PRO A 518 3.21 15.47 -12.67
CA PRO A 518 3.04 14.35 -13.60
C PRO A 518 2.53 13.07 -12.90
N PHE A 519 1.75 12.25 -13.61
CA PHE A 519 1.21 10.99 -13.06
C PHE A 519 2.30 10.07 -12.52
N ASN A 520 3.38 9.86 -13.28
CA ASN A 520 4.50 9.00 -12.88
C ASN A 520 5.16 9.43 -11.57
N TYR A 521 5.12 10.73 -11.21
CA TYR A 521 5.65 11.22 -9.94
C TYR A 521 4.83 10.77 -8.73
N VAL A 522 3.55 10.43 -8.92
CA VAL A 522 2.69 9.95 -7.82
C VAL A 522 3.24 8.67 -7.21
N LEU A 523 3.77 7.75 -8.02
CA LEU A 523 4.31 6.46 -7.56
C LEU A 523 5.80 6.49 -7.21
N VAL A 524 6.62 7.22 -7.98
CA VAL A 524 8.09 7.17 -7.82
C VAL A 524 8.64 8.26 -6.89
N ARG A 525 7.85 9.29 -6.55
CA ARG A 525 8.26 10.36 -5.63
C ARG A 525 7.44 10.36 -4.33
N GLY A 526 8.02 10.99 -3.31
CA GLY A 526 7.39 11.18 -1.99
C GLY A 526 6.42 12.37 -1.95
N GLN A 527 5.96 12.72 -0.76
CA GLN A 527 4.96 13.78 -0.58
C GLN A 527 5.52 15.21 -0.80
N GLN A 528 6.82 15.43 -0.63
CA GLN A 528 7.42 16.76 -0.74
C GLN A 528 7.20 17.41 -2.13
N ILE A 529 7.33 16.65 -3.23
CA ILE A 529 7.18 17.22 -4.57
C ILE A 529 5.77 17.76 -4.84
N LYS A 530 4.76 17.16 -4.21
CA LYS A 530 3.36 17.58 -4.33
C LYS A 530 3.13 18.94 -3.67
N VAL A 531 3.68 19.13 -2.46
CA VAL A 531 3.59 20.40 -1.74
C VAL A 531 4.37 21.48 -2.48
N ILE A 532 5.56 21.14 -3.00
CA ILE A 532 6.37 22.06 -3.79
C ILE A 532 5.62 22.55 -5.03
N SER A 533 5.01 21.66 -5.81
CA SER A 533 4.24 22.06 -7.00
C SER A 533 3.16 23.08 -6.64
N GLN A 534 2.37 22.83 -5.59
CA GLN A 534 1.32 23.74 -5.13
C GLN A 534 1.90 25.07 -4.62
N LEU A 535 3.01 25.03 -3.87
CA LEU A 535 3.68 26.21 -3.35
C LEU A 535 4.17 27.12 -4.47
N TYR A 536 4.80 26.56 -5.50
CA TYR A 536 5.30 27.32 -6.65
C TYR A 536 4.15 27.92 -7.48
N ARG A 537 3.05 27.18 -7.68
CA ARG A 537 1.86 27.70 -8.39
C ARG A 537 1.29 28.92 -7.67
N LYS A 538 1.15 28.85 -6.35
CA LYS A 538 0.66 29.98 -5.55
C LYS A 538 1.66 31.12 -5.42
N ALA A 539 2.96 30.82 -5.33
CA ALA A 539 3.99 31.85 -5.33
C ALA A 539 3.97 32.65 -6.65
N LEU A 540 3.77 31.99 -7.79
CA LEU A 540 3.66 32.62 -9.10
C LEU A 540 2.49 33.63 -9.18
N GLU A 541 1.33 33.28 -8.60
CA GLU A 541 0.15 34.17 -8.55
C GLU A 541 0.40 35.47 -7.75
N GLN A 542 1.37 35.46 -6.82
CA GLN A 542 1.69 36.60 -5.94
C GLN A 542 3.04 37.27 -6.22
N ASP A 543 3.69 36.98 -7.37
CA ASP A 543 5.04 37.47 -7.70
C ASP A 543 6.13 37.13 -6.65
N LEU A 544 5.96 36.00 -5.97
CA LEU A 544 6.92 35.49 -5.00
C LEU A 544 7.92 34.55 -5.67
N VAL A 545 9.18 34.64 -5.25
CA VAL A 545 10.26 33.74 -5.68
C VAL A 545 10.74 32.88 -4.53
N ILE A 546 11.00 31.60 -4.80
CA ILE A 546 11.36 30.61 -3.78
C ILE A 546 12.89 30.41 -3.75
N PRO A 547 13.56 30.60 -2.61
CA PRO A 547 15.01 30.42 -2.51
C PRO A 547 15.40 28.95 -2.68
N ALA A 548 16.52 28.73 -3.37
CA ALA A 548 17.15 27.42 -3.51
C ALA A 548 18.11 27.17 -2.34
N ILE A 549 17.54 26.96 -1.14
CA ILE A 549 18.27 26.72 0.10
C ILE A 549 19.12 25.43 -0.03
N ARG A 550 20.39 25.52 0.42
CA ARG A 550 21.23 24.32 0.61
C ARG A 550 20.91 23.73 1.97
N THR A 551 20.53 22.47 1.95
CA THR A 551 20.13 21.75 3.15
C THR A 551 21.33 21.00 3.70
N GLU A 552 21.84 21.43 4.86
CA GLU A 552 22.86 20.66 5.59
C GLU A 552 22.19 19.51 6.36
N MET A 553 22.87 18.37 6.46
CA MET A 553 22.37 17.21 7.21
C MET A 553 22.48 17.50 8.72
N GLY A 554 21.53 18.24 9.26
CA GLY A 554 21.35 18.42 10.70
C GLY A 554 20.45 17.33 11.29
N ASP A 555 20.92 16.70 12.37
CA ASP A 555 20.15 15.71 13.16
C ASP A 555 19.20 16.34 14.19
N GLU A 556 19.05 17.67 14.17
CA GLU A 556 18.19 18.39 15.10
C GLU A 556 16.73 17.99 14.93
N GLN A 557 16.18 17.34 15.95
CA GLN A 557 14.76 17.05 16.08
C GLN A 557 14.09 18.14 16.91
N TYR A 558 12.94 18.63 16.46
CA TYR A 558 12.14 19.58 17.21
C TYR A 558 11.12 18.87 18.11
N GLU A 559 10.63 19.58 19.14
CA GLU A 559 9.65 19.03 20.07
C GLU A 559 8.31 18.72 19.36
N GLY A 560 7.88 17.46 19.44
CA GLY A 560 6.68 16.95 18.79
C GLY A 560 5.37 17.22 19.56
N ALA A 561 4.40 16.32 19.35
CA ALA A 561 3.12 16.36 20.03
C ALA A 561 3.18 15.85 21.48
N THR A 562 2.24 16.29 22.32
CA THR A 562 2.03 15.75 23.67
C THR A 562 1.04 14.58 23.64
N VAL A 563 1.33 13.55 24.44
CA VAL A 563 0.40 12.46 24.76
C VAL A 563 0.07 12.56 26.24
N ILE A 564 -1.19 12.81 26.57
CA ILE A 564 -1.66 12.87 27.96
C ILE A 564 -1.43 11.49 28.60
N GLU A 565 -0.96 11.48 29.84
CA GLU A 565 -0.73 10.22 30.56
C GLU A 565 -2.06 9.46 30.70
N PRO A 566 -2.12 8.19 30.25
CA PRO A 566 -3.33 7.40 30.34
C PRO A 566 -3.62 7.04 31.79
N THR A 567 -4.86 7.24 32.22
CA THR A 567 -5.40 6.57 33.40
C THR A 567 -5.70 5.13 32.96
N LYS A 568 -4.78 4.21 33.24
CA LYS A 568 -4.88 2.82 32.77
C LYS A 568 -6.02 2.11 33.48
N GLY A 569 -6.74 1.26 32.76
CA GLY A 569 -7.85 0.52 33.35
C GLY A 569 -8.81 -0.07 32.34
N TYR A 570 -9.70 -0.89 32.87
CA TYR A 570 -10.91 -1.33 32.20
C TYR A 570 -12.07 -0.42 32.63
N TYR A 571 -12.71 0.22 31.65
CA TYR A 571 -13.83 1.14 31.84
C TYR A 571 -15.10 0.49 31.31
N ASP A 572 -15.98 0.08 32.22
CA ASP A 572 -17.34 -0.38 31.90
C ASP A 572 -18.36 0.77 31.91
N VAL A 573 -17.90 1.97 31.57
CA VAL A 573 -18.74 3.16 31.39
C VAL A 573 -18.43 3.78 30.03
N PRO A 574 -19.40 4.41 29.36
CA PRO A 574 -19.20 5.17 28.13
C PRO A 574 -18.06 6.20 28.21
N ILE A 575 -17.10 6.09 27.28
CA ILE A 575 -15.98 7.04 27.11
C ILE A 575 -16.15 7.81 25.80
N ALA A 576 -16.51 9.08 25.88
CA ALA A 576 -16.66 9.93 24.71
C ALA A 576 -15.28 10.35 24.15
N THR A 577 -15.12 10.29 22.84
CA THR A 577 -13.90 10.74 22.15
C THR A 577 -14.20 11.98 21.34
N LEU A 578 -13.46 13.05 21.61
CA LEU A 578 -13.48 14.29 20.82
C LEU A 578 -12.16 14.41 20.07
N ASP A 579 -12.20 14.82 18.81
CA ASP A 579 -11.04 14.92 17.92
C ASP A 579 -11.03 16.25 17.14
N PHE A 580 -9.84 16.85 16.97
CA PHE A 580 -9.68 18.09 16.21
C PHE A 580 -9.70 17.83 14.72
N SER A 581 -10.62 18.50 14.02
CA SER A 581 -10.75 18.40 12.57
C SER A 581 -9.56 19.04 11.86
N SER A 582 -8.64 18.20 11.36
CA SER A 582 -7.41 18.62 10.67
C SER A 582 -6.53 19.55 11.53
N LEU A 583 -6.18 19.12 12.75
CA LEU A 583 -5.50 19.94 13.78
C LEU A 583 -4.39 20.87 13.22
N TYR A 584 -3.31 20.31 12.66
CA TYR A 584 -2.16 21.11 12.23
C TYR A 584 -2.48 22.07 11.07
N PRO A 585 -3.17 21.66 9.99
CA PRO A 585 -3.70 22.60 9.01
C PRO A 585 -4.50 23.76 9.62
N SER A 586 -5.41 23.44 10.55
CA SER A 586 -6.27 24.43 11.20
C SER A 586 -5.49 25.41 12.08
N ILE A 587 -4.44 24.96 12.79
CA ILE A 587 -3.52 25.82 13.56
C ILE A 587 -2.78 26.78 12.62
N MET A 588 -2.22 26.27 11.53
CA MET A 588 -1.49 27.10 10.57
C MET A 588 -2.38 28.19 9.98
N GLN A 589 -3.65 27.87 9.67
CA GLN A 589 -4.64 28.84 9.20
C GLN A 589 -5.02 29.86 10.27
N ALA A 590 -5.40 29.42 11.47
CA ALA A 590 -5.90 30.28 12.54
C ALA A 590 -4.86 31.31 13.00
N HIS A 591 -3.57 30.93 13.01
CA HIS A 591 -2.47 31.77 13.47
C HIS A 591 -1.61 32.34 12.33
N ASN A 592 -2.07 32.23 11.08
CA ASN A 592 -1.40 32.76 9.88
C ASN A 592 0.08 32.31 9.74
N LEU A 593 0.39 31.05 10.04
CA LEU A 593 1.76 30.53 10.04
C LEU A 593 2.21 30.20 8.62
N CYS A 594 3.19 30.95 8.10
CA CYS A 594 3.72 30.80 6.75
C CYS A 594 5.16 31.29 6.66
N TYR A 595 5.89 30.83 5.63
CA TYR A 595 7.19 31.39 5.25
C TYR A 595 7.12 32.91 5.04
N THR A 596 6.05 33.39 4.41
CA THR A 596 5.86 34.80 4.03
C THR A 596 5.46 35.70 5.19
N THR A 597 5.09 35.11 6.34
CA THR A 597 4.59 35.85 7.51
C THR A 597 5.54 35.76 8.70
N LEU A 598 6.54 34.88 8.65
CA LEU A 598 7.62 34.81 9.63
C LEU A 598 8.40 36.12 9.66
N VAL A 599 8.58 36.73 10.82
CA VAL A 599 9.25 38.03 10.96
C VAL A 599 10.34 37.98 12.04
N SER A 600 11.40 38.78 11.88
CA SER A 600 12.47 38.92 12.88
C SER A 600 12.23 40.13 13.79
N SER A 601 12.78 40.10 15.00
CA SER A 601 12.74 41.26 15.93
C SER A 601 13.29 42.54 15.31
N SER A 602 14.38 42.43 14.55
CA SER A 602 14.97 43.57 13.83
C SER A 602 14.04 44.16 12.76
N THR A 603 13.16 43.35 12.16
CA THR A 603 12.19 43.84 11.18
C THR A 603 10.97 44.45 11.85
N ILE A 604 10.55 43.90 12.99
CA ILE A 604 9.49 44.46 13.84
C ILE A 604 9.87 45.91 14.24
N GLU A 605 11.10 46.12 14.71
CA GLU A 605 11.60 47.45 15.08
C GLU A 605 11.65 48.39 13.87
N LYS A 606 12.20 47.94 12.73
CA LYS A 606 12.30 48.76 11.51
C LYS A 606 10.96 49.22 10.95
N LEU A 607 9.95 48.36 11.03
CA LEU A 607 8.61 48.62 10.49
C LEU A 607 7.64 49.17 11.55
N ASN A 608 8.10 49.36 12.79
CA ASN A 608 7.27 49.79 13.94
C ASN A 608 6.01 48.93 14.11
N LEU A 609 6.12 47.60 14.01
CA LEU A 609 4.98 46.70 14.14
C LEU A 609 4.54 46.59 15.60
N VAL A 610 3.24 46.63 15.84
CA VAL A 610 2.63 46.56 17.17
C VAL A 610 2.25 45.12 17.52
N LYS A 611 2.65 44.67 18.72
CA LYS A 611 2.31 43.33 19.23
C LYS A 611 0.80 43.19 19.38
N ASP A 612 0.26 42.03 19.00
CA ASP A 612 -1.16 41.68 19.07
C ASP A 612 -2.09 42.48 18.14
N GLU A 613 -1.58 43.48 17.42
CA GLU A 613 -2.29 44.16 16.31
C GLU A 613 -1.72 43.76 14.95
N ASP A 614 -0.38 43.77 14.83
CA ASP A 614 0.35 43.53 13.58
C ASP A 614 1.05 42.18 13.55
N TYR A 615 1.47 41.68 14.71
CA TYR A 615 2.15 40.39 14.83
C TYR A 615 1.77 39.66 16.12
N ILE A 616 2.01 38.35 16.13
CA ILE A 616 1.84 37.47 17.29
C ILE A 616 3.18 36.83 17.68
N ILE A 617 3.27 36.44 18.94
CA ILE A 617 4.36 35.59 19.46
C ILE A 617 3.78 34.21 19.71
N THR A 618 4.37 33.19 19.10
CA THR A 618 3.92 31.81 19.28
C THR A 618 4.40 31.25 20.63
N PRO A 619 3.82 30.13 21.12
CA PRO A 619 4.32 29.47 22.33
C PRO A 619 5.78 28.98 22.21
N ASN A 620 6.32 28.92 21.00
CA ASN A 620 7.73 28.61 20.74
C ASN A 620 8.64 29.86 20.67
N ASN A 621 8.09 31.06 20.99
CA ASN A 621 8.77 32.36 20.92
C ASN A 621 9.15 32.84 19.51
N ASP A 622 8.55 32.27 18.47
CA ASP A 622 8.67 32.78 17.09
C ASP A 622 7.65 33.90 16.80
N PHE A 623 8.01 34.82 15.91
CA PHE A 623 7.17 35.97 15.54
C PHE A 623 6.54 35.79 14.16
N PHE A 624 5.22 35.99 14.06
CA PHE A 624 4.49 35.93 12.79
C PHE A 624 3.57 37.15 12.65
N VAL A 625 3.53 37.77 11.47
CA VAL A 625 2.58 38.86 11.21
C VAL A 625 1.15 38.33 11.08
N LYS A 626 0.19 39.13 11.52
CA LYS A 626 -1.25 38.84 11.39
C LYS A 626 -1.71 38.98 9.94
N SER A 627 -2.87 38.38 9.64
CA SER A 627 -3.44 38.33 8.29
C SER A 627 -3.83 39.69 7.72
N ASN A 628 -4.07 40.69 8.58
CA ASN A 628 -4.30 42.09 8.20
C ASN A 628 -3.07 42.74 7.55
N ARG A 629 -1.86 42.32 7.91
CA ARG A 629 -0.61 42.76 7.29
C ARG A 629 -0.31 41.95 6.05
N ARG A 630 -0.36 40.61 6.18
CA ARG A 630 -0.16 39.73 5.03
C ARG A 630 -0.90 38.40 5.22
N PRO A 631 -1.78 38.00 4.30
CA PRO A 631 -2.29 36.64 4.29
C PRO A 631 -1.15 35.67 3.92
N GLY A 632 -0.98 34.62 4.72
CA GLY A 632 0.04 33.62 4.48
C GLY A 632 -0.29 32.71 3.31
N LEU A 633 0.71 32.42 2.48
CA LEU A 633 0.59 31.51 1.33
C LEU A 633 0.20 30.06 1.74
N LEU A 634 0.76 29.54 2.83
CA LEU A 634 0.41 28.20 3.34
C LEU A 634 -1.05 28.14 3.84
N PRO A 635 -1.54 29.08 4.68
CA PRO A 635 -2.96 29.21 5.00
C PRO A 635 -3.89 29.24 3.79
N GLU A 636 -3.53 29.97 2.72
CA GLU A 636 -4.32 30.02 1.49
C GLU A 636 -4.40 28.64 0.81
N ILE A 637 -3.25 27.99 0.60
CA ILE A 637 -3.18 26.62 0.04
C ILE A 637 -4.04 25.65 0.85
N LEU A 638 -3.93 25.69 2.18
CA LEU A 638 -4.71 24.83 3.07
C LEU A 638 -6.21 25.13 2.99
N THR A 639 -6.59 26.41 2.88
CA THR A 639 -7.98 26.83 2.72
C THR A 639 -8.59 26.27 1.45
N GLU A 640 -7.87 26.37 0.33
CA GLU A 640 -8.31 25.83 -0.96
C GLU A 640 -8.41 24.31 -0.95
N LEU A 641 -7.40 23.61 -0.40
CA LEU A 641 -7.40 22.16 -0.28
C LEU A 641 -8.56 21.64 0.58
N LEU A 642 -8.79 22.26 1.74
CA LEU A 642 -9.85 21.86 2.66
C LEU A 642 -11.24 22.21 2.10
N ALA A 643 -11.40 23.36 1.44
CA ALA A 643 -12.64 23.73 0.78
C ALA A 643 -12.97 22.78 -0.38
N ALA A 644 -11.99 22.47 -1.24
CA ALA A 644 -12.13 21.48 -2.30
C ALA A 644 -12.49 20.10 -1.73
N ARG A 645 -11.88 19.70 -0.61
CA ARG A 645 -12.19 18.42 0.05
C ARG A 645 -13.62 18.40 0.57
N LYS A 646 -14.09 19.51 1.15
CA LYS A 646 -15.46 19.65 1.64
C LYS A 646 -16.47 19.54 0.50
N ARG A 647 -16.21 20.17 -0.65
CA ARG A 647 -17.02 20.02 -1.87
C ARG A 647 -17.03 18.58 -2.36
N ALA A 648 -15.86 17.95 -2.53
CA ALA A 648 -15.76 16.56 -2.97
C ALA A 648 -16.51 15.59 -2.05
N LYS A 649 -16.45 15.76 -0.72
CA LYS A 649 -17.25 14.96 0.23
C LYS A 649 -18.75 15.23 0.13
N ALA A 650 -19.17 16.46 -0.16
CA ALA A 650 -20.57 16.81 -0.33
C ALA A 650 -21.14 16.20 -1.63
N ASP A 651 -20.38 16.27 -2.72
CA ASP A 651 -20.73 15.67 -4.01
C ASP A 651 -20.78 14.14 -3.88
N LEU A 652 -19.81 13.54 -3.19
CA LEU A 652 -19.78 12.10 -2.90
C LEU A 652 -21.01 11.62 -2.13
N LYS A 653 -21.61 12.45 -1.28
CA LYS A 653 -22.86 12.08 -0.56
C LYS A 653 -24.08 12.07 -1.47
N LYS A 654 -24.11 12.92 -2.51
CA LYS A 654 -25.23 13.06 -3.44
C LYS A 654 -25.15 12.10 -4.62
N GLU A 655 -23.94 11.74 -5.02
CA GLU A 655 -23.69 10.91 -6.20
C GLU A 655 -24.15 9.47 -6.00
N THR A 656 -24.84 8.93 -6.99
CA THR A 656 -25.37 7.55 -6.98
C THR A 656 -24.60 6.65 -7.93
N ASP A 657 -24.01 7.23 -8.99
CA ASP A 657 -23.23 6.48 -9.96
C ASP A 657 -21.94 5.93 -9.32
N PRO A 658 -21.73 4.60 -9.30
CA PRO A 658 -20.57 3.99 -8.64
C PRO A 658 -19.22 4.52 -9.15
N PHE A 659 -19.11 4.82 -10.46
CA PHE A 659 -17.89 5.33 -11.07
C PHE A 659 -17.60 6.77 -10.60
N LYS A 660 -18.58 7.66 -10.64
CA LYS A 660 -18.39 9.04 -10.17
C LYS A 660 -18.13 9.09 -8.66
N ARG A 661 -18.76 8.20 -7.88
CA ARG A 661 -18.46 8.05 -6.45
C ARG A 661 -16.99 7.66 -6.22
N ALA A 662 -16.46 6.73 -7.00
CA ALA A 662 -15.06 6.33 -6.93
C ALA A 662 -14.10 7.51 -7.18
N VAL A 663 -14.34 8.27 -8.24
CA VAL A 663 -13.54 9.45 -8.59
C VAL A 663 -13.59 10.50 -7.46
N LEU A 664 -14.78 10.77 -6.92
CA LEU A 664 -14.96 11.74 -5.83
C LEU A 664 -14.30 11.29 -4.52
N ASP A 665 -14.32 10.00 -4.21
CA ASP A 665 -13.61 9.47 -3.03
C ASP A 665 -12.08 9.53 -3.19
N GLY A 666 -11.58 9.18 -4.38
CA GLY A 666 -10.17 9.38 -4.72
C GLY A 666 -9.73 10.84 -4.57
N ARG A 667 -10.53 11.77 -5.08
CA ARG A 667 -10.30 13.22 -4.96
C ARG A 667 -10.26 13.68 -3.51
N GLN A 668 -11.23 13.29 -2.66
CA GLN A 668 -11.23 13.73 -1.25
C GLN A 668 -10.04 13.16 -0.46
N LEU A 669 -9.62 11.93 -0.76
CA LEU A 669 -8.46 11.31 -0.13
C LEU A 669 -7.16 12.02 -0.56
N ALA A 670 -7.02 12.34 -1.84
CA ALA A 670 -5.87 13.08 -2.35
C ALA A 670 -5.72 14.46 -1.71
N LEU A 671 -6.84 15.18 -1.56
CA LEU A 671 -6.89 16.48 -0.89
C LEU A 671 -6.52 16.36 0.61
N LYS A 672 -7.00 15.32 1.30
CA LYS A 672 -6.64 15.03 2.70
C LYS A 672 -5.13 14.81 2.87
N ILE A 673 -4.55 13.94 2.04
CA ILE A 673 -3.12 13.60 2.09
C ILE A 673 -2.28 14.85 1.82
N SER A 674 -2.68 15.64 0.83
CA SER A 674 -1.97 16.88 0.47
C SER A 674 -2.00 17.89 1.62
N ALA A 675 -3.17 18.16 2.21
CA ALA A 675 -3.30 19.09 3.34
C ALA A 675 -2.43 18.67 4.54
N ASN A 676 -2.45 17.39 4.91
CA ASN A 676 -1.63 16.87 6.02
C ASN A 676 -0.13 16.92 5.73
N SER A 677 0.27 16.88 4.45
CA SER A 677 1.66 16.91 4.04
C SER A 677 2.27 18.31 4.09
N VAL A 678 1.47 19.38 4.07
CA VAL A 678 1.97 20.77 4.11
C VAL A 678 2.75 21.05 5.38
N TYR A 679 2.22 20.70 6.55
CA TYR A 679 2.94 20.81 7.82
C TYR A 679 4.23 19.97 7.82
N GLY A 680 4.14 18.70 7.39
CA GLY A 680 5.30 17.80 7.37
C GLY A 680 6.41 18.28 6.43
N PHE A 681 6.07 19.08 5.42
CA PHE A 681 7.04 19.70 4.51
C PHE A 681 7.87 20.78 5.21
N THR A 682 7.28 21.62 6.06
CA THR A 682 8.02 22.69 6.76
C THR A 682 9.00 22.12 7.80
N GLY A 683 8.63 21.02 8.48
CA GLY A 683 9.47 20.34 9.48
C GLY A 683 10.50 19.36 8.92
N ALA A 684 10.54 19.13 7.60
CA ALA A 684 11.46 18.18 7.00
C ALA A 684 12.86 18.78 6.83
N THR A 685 13.73 18.56 7.82
CA THR A 685 15.15 18.99 7.77
C THR A 685 15.86 18.46 6.54
N ILE A 686 15.61 17.22 6.11
CA ILE A 686 16.03 16.69 4.81
C ILE A 686 14.95 17.02 3.77
N GLY A 687 14.97 18.25 3.26
CA GLY A 687 13.96 18.76 2.32
C GLY A 687 14.48 19.95 1.50
N LYS A 688 13.63 20.51 0.63
CA LYS A 688 13.98 21.64 -0.24
C LYS A 688 13.75 23.04 0.37
N LEU A 689 12.92 23.14 1.42
CA LEU A 689 12.57 24.42 2.06
C LEU A 689 12.18 24.22 3.54
N PRO A 690 13.09 23.70 4.40
CA PRO A 690 12.81 23.55 5.82
C PRO A 690 12.57 24.90 6.49
N CYS A 691 11.60 24.95 7.42
CA CYS A 691 11.39 26.08 8.32
C CYS A 691 10.86 25.52 9.65
N LEU A 692 11.80 25.24 10.55
CA LEU A 692 11.52 24.61 11.84
C LEU A 692 10.66 25.49 12.76
N GLN A 693 10.75 26.81 12.61
CA GLN A 693 9.92 27.78 13.33
C GLN A 693 8.44 27.47 13.10
N ILE A 694 8.01 27.28 11.86
CA ILE A 694 6.61 26.96 11.54
C ILE A 694 6.19 25.62 12.19
N SER A 695 7.02 24.57 12.04
CA SER A 695 6.66 23.25 12.57
C SER A 695 6.63 23.22 14.10
N SER A 696 7.60 23.86 14.75
CA SER A 696 7.70 23.93 16.21
C SER A 696 6.60 24.80 16.81
N SER A 697 6.28 25.95 16.21
CA SER A 697 5.12 26.74 16.62
C SER A 697 3.81 25.97 16.48
N THR A 698 3.65 25.22 15.37
CA THR A 698 2.44 24.41 15.13
C THR A 698 2.28 23.31 16.18
N THR A 699 3.35 22.58 16.51
CA THR A 699 3.29 21.56 17.56
C THR A 699 3.07 22.18 18.94
N ALA A 700 3.70 23.32 19.23
CA ALA A 700 3.54 24.02 20.51
C ALA A 700 2.10 24.50 20.73
N TYR A 701 1.45 25.08 19.71
CA TYR A 701 0.01 25.35 19.78
C TYR A 701 -0.80 24.08 19.99
N GLY A 702 -0.49 22.98 19.29
CA GLY A 702 -1.15 21.69 19.51
C GLY A 702 -1.06 21.22 20.97
N ARG A 703 0.12 21.34 21.60
CA ARG A 703 0.32 21.02 23.02
C ARG A 703 -0.52 21.91 23.94
N GLN A 704 -0.58 23.21 23.67
CA GLN A 704 -1.40 24.15 24.45
C GLN A 704 -2.89 23.86 24.29
N MET A 705 -3.35 23.58 23.07
CA MET A 705 -4.75 23.32 22.74
C MET A 705 -5.27 22.07 23.43
N ILE A 706 -4.56 20.94 23.37
CA ILE A 706 -5.01 19.70 24.01
C ILE A 706 -5.10 19.85 25.53
N MET A 707 -4.16 20.58 26.15
CA MET A 707 -4.20 20.87 27.59
C MET A 707 -5.33 21.81 27.97
N LYS A 708 -5.60 22.85 27.16
CA LYS A 708 -6.73 23.75 27.33
C LYS A 708 -8.06 23.02 27.17
N THR A 709 -8.18 22.12 26.18
CA THR A 709 -9.37 21.26 26.01
C THR A 709 -9.60 20.40 27.25
N LYS A 710 -8.55 19.76 27.78
CA LYS A 710 -8.66 19.00 29.02
C LYS A 710 -9.20 19.86 30.17
N GLN A 711 -8.59 21.02 30.39
CA GLN A 711 -8.97 21.93 31.45
C GLN A 711 -10.45 22.36 31.32
N VAL A 712 -10.86 22.82 30.14
CA VAL A 712 -12.24 23.31 29.91
C VAL A 712 -13.26 22.20 30.15
N VAL A 713 -12.98 20.96 29.74
CA VAL A 713 -13.86 19.82 29.97
C VAL A 713 -14.00 19.54 31.47
N GLU A 714 -12.90 19.43 32.21
CA GLU A 714 -12.92 19.11 33.65
C GLU A 714 -13.51 20.26 34.50
N ASP A 715 -13.26 21.52 34.12
CA ASP A 715 -13.77 22.71 34.81
C ASP A 715 -15.26 22.99 34.52
N THR A 716 -15.77 22.55 33.37
CA THR A 716 -17.18 22.78 32.98
C THR A 716 -18.08 21.65 33.45
N PHE A 717 -17.72 20.39 33.15
CA PHE A 717 -18.57 19.23 33.39
C PHE A 717 -18.29 18.62 34.76
N ASN A 718 -18.73 19.31 35.82
CA ASN A 718 -18.56 18.86 37.20
C ASN A 718 -19.81 19.10 38.05
N ILE A 719 -19.82 18.50 39.24
CA ILE A 719 -20.96 18.55 40.17
C ILE A 719 -21.27 19.98 40.60
N LYS A 720 -20.25 20.84 40.74
CA LYS A 720 -20.44 22.25 41.13
C LYS A 720 -21.23 23.04 40.09
N ASN A 721 -21.10 22.68 38.81
CA ASN A 721 -21.83 23.30 37.71
C ASN A 721 -23.16 22.60 37.39
N GLY A 722 -23.62 21.69 38.27
CA GLY A 722 -24.93 21.03 38.15
C GLY A 722 -24.95 19.75 37.32
N TYR A 723 -23.79 19.20 36.94
CA TYR A 723 -23.71 17.88 36.28
C TYR A 723 -23.76 16.74 37.31
N LYS A 724 -24.16 15.54 36.88
CA LYS A 724 -24.30 14.37 37.78
C LYS A 724 -22.97 13.88 38.36
N HIS A 725 -21.88 14.05 37.62
CA HIS A 725 -20.55 13.55 37.96
C HIS A 725 -19.47 14.55 37.54
N ASP A 726 -18.28 14.39 38.10
CA ASP A 726 -17.09 15.10 37.65
C ASP A 726 -16.48 14.38 36.44
N ALA A 727 -16.50 15.04 35.29
CA ALA A 727 -15.89 14.54 34.08
C ALA A 727 -14.37 14.49 34.23
N GLN A 728 -13.76 13.47 33.65
CA GLN A 728 -12.31 13.25 33.71
C GLN A 728 -11.76 12.93 32.32
N VAL A 729 -10.71 13.63 31.91
CA VAL A 729 -9.97 13.26 30.69
C VAL A 729 -8.99 12.14 31.04
N ILE A 730 -9.36 10.91 30.69
CA ILE A 730 -8.60 9.71 31.05
C ILE A 730 -7.45 9.43 30.08
N TYR A 731 -7.50 9.97 28.87
CA TYR A 731 -6.44 9.85 27.87
C TYR A 731 -6.54 10.93 26.79
N GLY A 732 -5.44 11.19 26.10
CA GLY A 732 -5.42 12.00 24.88
C GLY A 732 -4.14 11.75 24.08
N ASP A 733 -4.27 11.71 22.76
CA ASP A 733 -3.15 11.50 21.84
C ASP A 733 -3.19 12.60 20.79
N THR A 734 -2.32 13.60 20.94
CA THR A 734 -2.08 14.70 19.97
C THR A 734 -3.30 15.59 19.67
N ASP A 735 -4.30 15.07 18.97
CA ASP A 735 -5.48 15.75 18.44
C ASP A 735 -6.79 15.27 19.07
N SER A 736 -6.76 14.17 19.83
CA SER A 736 -7.95 13.60 20.45
C SER A 736 -7.89 13.56 21.98
N VAL A 737 -9.05 13.73 22.62
CA VAL A 737 -9.25 13.56 24.07
C VAL A 737 -10.36 12.54 24.33
N MET A 738 -10.14 11.69 25.34
CA MET A 738 -11.06 10.66 25.77
C MET A 738 -11.59 11.00 27.15
N ILE A 739 -12.89 11.23 27.23
CA ILE A 739 -13.56 11.83 28.37
C ILE A 739 -14.48 10.80 29.01
N LYS A 740 -14.29 10.58 30.31
CA LYS A 740 -15.20 9.84 31.16
C LYS A 740 -16.16 10.85 31.80
N PHE A 741 -17.39 10.96 31.29
CA PHE A 741 -18.42 11.81 31.90
C PHE A 741 -19.05 11.18 33.16
N GLY A 742 -18.88 9.86 33.36
CA GLY A 742 -19.41 9.14 34.52
C GLY A 742 -20.85 8.65 34.38
N VAL A 743 -21.54 8.97 33.27
CA VAL A 743 -22.88 8.45 32.96
C VAL A 743 -22.80 7.03 32.42
N ASP A 744 -23.76 6.18 32.78
CA ASP A 744 -23.83 4.78 32.32
C ASP A 744 -24.60 4.64 31.00
N ASN A 745 -25.35 5.67 30.60
CA ASN A 745 -26.15 5.68 29.39
C ASN A 745 -25.32 6.18 28.18
N LEU A 746 -25.29 5.37 27.12
CA LEU A 746 -24.55 5.64 25.90
C LEU A 746 -25.06 6.89 25.14
N GLU A 747 -26.38 7.08 25.07
CA GLU A 747 -27.01 8.23 24.40
C GLU A 747 -26.70 9.53 25.15
N GLU A 748 -26.81 9.52 26.48
CA GLU A 748 -26.44 10.67 27.34
C GLU A 748 -24.95 11.01 27.17
N ALA A 749 -24.06 10.01 27.07
CA ALA A 749 -22.63 10.25 26.83
C ALA A 749 -22.35 10.85 25.44
N MET A 750 -23.10 10.45 24.40
CA MET A 750 -23.00 11.01 23.05
C MET A 750 -23.49 12.47 23.01
N GLU A 751 -24.58 12.78 23.71
CA GLU A 751 -25.10 14.14 23.84
C GLU A 751 -24.10 15.05 24.58
N LEU A 752 -23.59 14.61 25.74
CA LEU A 752 -22.57 15.33 26.49
C LEU A 752 -21.29 15.53 25.68
N GLY A 753 -20.85 14.51 24.95
CA GLY A 753 -19.71 14.64 24.03
C GLY A 753 -19.94 15.69 22.94
N THR A 754 -21.15 15.72 22.37
CA THR A 754 -21.54 16.73 21.37
C THR A 754 -21.53 18.14 21.97
N ILE A 755 -22.13 18.32 23.15
CA ILE A 755 -22.16 19.61 23.86
C ILE A 755 -20.73 20.06 24.20
N ALA A 756 -19.90 19.16 24.74
CA ALA A 756 -18.50 19.44 25.08
C ALA A 756 -17.70 19.88 23.85
N SER A 757 -17.87 19.20 22.70
CA SER A 757 -17.18 19.57 21.45
C SER A 757 -17.54 21.00 20.99
N GLN A 758 -18.81 21.38 21.10
CA GLN A 758 -19.29 22.71 20.72
C GLN A 758 -18.82 23.80 21.69
N LEU A 759 -18.80 23.53 22.99
CA LEU A 759 -18.32 24.47 24.01
C LEU A 759 -16.82 24.71 23.87
N VAL A 760 -16.03 23.64 23.80
CA VAL A 760 -14.57 23.73 23.65
C VAL A 760 -14.19 24.40 22.34
N THR A 761 -14.92 24.16 21.24
CA THR A 761 -14.67 24.84 19.96
C THR A 761 -14.77 26.37 20.07
N LYS A 762 -15.64 26.91 20.94
CA LYS A 762 -15.79 28.36 21.13
C LYS A 762 -14.58 29.02 21.80
N GLU A 763 -13.74 28.25 22.49
CA GLU A 763 -12.52 28.74 23.13
C GLU A 763 -11.37 28.99 22.14
N PHE A 764 -11.50 28.51 20.90
CA PHE A 764 -10.44 28.57 19.89
C PHE A 764 -10.79 29.49 18.72
N ILE A 765 -9.74 30.01 18.09
CA ILE A 765 -9.86 30.86 16.90
C ILE A 765 -10.29 29.99 15.71
N ARG A 766 -11.29 30.43 14.94
CA ARG A 766 -11.70 29.75 13.70
C ARG A 766 -10.51 29.68 12.72
N PRO A 767 -10.31 28.60 11.94
CA PRO A 767 -11.24 27.48 11.70
C PRO A 767 -11.03 26.25 12.61
N ILE A 768 -10.35 26.39 13.75
CA ILE A 768 -10.17 25.27 14.70
C ILE A 768 -11.55 24.76 15.13
N ASN A 769 -11.76 23.46 14.96
CA ASN A 769 -13.02 22.79 15.26
C ASN A 769 -12.74 21.46 15.97
N LEU A 770 -13.36 21.26 17.13
CA LEU A 770 -13.36 19.99 17.84
C LEU A 770 -14.69 19.28 17.55
N GLU A 771 -14.63 18.02 17.14
CA GLU A 771 -15.80 17.23 16.77
C GLU A 771 -15.98 16.05 17.73
N PHE A 772 -17.23 15.77 18.09
CA PHE A 772 -17.57 14.48 18.66
C PHE A 772 -17.44 13.42 17.56
N GLU A 773 -16.59 12.42 17.80
CA GLU A 773 -16.31 11.37 16.81
C GLU A 773 -17.06 10.08 17.13
N LYS A 774 -17.04 9.66 18.40
CA LYS A 774 -17.47 8.34 18.85
C LYS A 774 -17.55 8.22 20.37
N VAL A 775 -18.17 7.14 20.84
CA VAL A 775 -18.03 6.64 22.21
C VAL A 775 -17.44 5.24 22.21
N TYR A 776 -16.56 4.95 23.18
CA TYR A 776 -16.16 3.58 23.50
C TYR A 776 -16.97 3.04 24.67
N PHE A 777 -17.58 1.85 24.50
CA PHE A 777 -18.30 1.18 25.59
C PHE A 777 -18.44 -0.34 25.38
N PRO A 778 -17.73 -1.20 26.14
CA PRO A 778 -16.69 -0.88 27.13
C PRO A 778 -15.37 -0.42 26.48
N TYR A 779 -14.46 0.10 27.30
CA TYR A 779 -13.15 0.62 26.89
C TYR A 779 -12.01 0.06 27.75
N LEU A 780 -10.97 -0.47 27.11
CA LEU A 780 -9.76 -1.01 27.73
C LEU A 780 -8.54 -0.16 27.34
N LEU A 781 -8.01 0.59 28.32
CA LEU A 781 -6.85 1.46 28.14
C LEU A 781 -5.62 0.86 28.82
N ILE A 782 -4.68 0.38 28.02
CA ILE A 782 -3.51 -0.37 28.50
C ILE A 782 -2.31 0.57 28.72
N ASN A 783 -1.97 1.36 27.71
CA ASN A 783 -0.80 2.24 27.71
C ASN A 783 -0.96 3.33 26.64
N LYS A 784 0.00 4.26 26.58
CA LYS A 784 0.09 5.23 25.47
C LYS A 784 0.06 4.47 24.13
N LYS A 785 -0.84 4.90 23.23
CA LYS A 785 -1.06 4.33 21.89
C LYS A 785 -1.44 2.85 21.89
N ARG A 786 -1.94 2.31 23.02
CA ARG A 786 -2.35 0.91 23.18
C ARG A 786 -3.67 0.80 23.94
N TYR A 787 -4.75 0.57 23.21
CA TYR A 787 -6.10 0.45 23.76
C TYR A 787 -7.02 -0.34 22.82
N ALA A 788 -8.12 -0.84 23.38
CA ALA A 788 -9.18 -1.51 22.64
C ALA A 788 -10.56 -1.11 23.20
N GLY A 789 -11.60 -1.14 22.40
CA GLY A 789 -12.95 -0.84 22.86
C GLY A 789 -13.98 -1.04 21.76
N LEU A 790 -15.24 -1.23 22.16
CA LEU A 790 -16.34 -1.25 21.19
C LEU A 790 -16.62 0.16 20.72
N TYR A 791 -16.62 0.35 19.41
CA TYR A 791 -16.72 1.63 18.73
C TYR A 791 -18.19 1.94 18.42
N TRP A 792 -18.73 3.02 18.97
CA TRP A 792 -20.13 3.42 18.78
C TRP A 792 -20.22 4.82 18.14
N THR A 793 -20.89 4.90 16.99
CA THR A 793 -21.31 6.17 16.35
C THR A 793 -22.79 6.45 16.53
N ASN A 794 -23.55 5.44 16.93
CA ASN A 794 -24.97 5.53 17.24
C ASN A 794 -25.24 4.70 18.52
N PRO A 795 -26.29 5.01 19.29
CA PRO A 795 -26.53 4.34 20.57
C PRO A 795 -27.15 2.94 20.45
N LYS A 796 -27.52 2.49 19.24
CA LYS A 796 -28.28 1.24 19.05
C LYS A 796 -27.39 0.03 18.83
N LYS A 797 -26.31 0.17 18.05
CA LYS A 797 -25.42 -0.93 17.71
C LYS A 797 -23.99 -0.41 17.53
N TYR A 798 -23.03 -1.15 18.10
CA TYR A 798 -21.62 -0.88 17.88
C TYR A 798 -21.22 -1.16 16.43
N ASP A 799 -20.27 -0.39 15.92
CA ASP A 799 -19.79 -0.50 14.54
C ASP A 799 -18.75 -1.61 14.41
N LYS A 800 -17.81 -1.68 15.37
CA LYS A 800 -16.72 -2.68 15.40
C LYS A 800 -16.01 -2.69 16.76
N LEU A 801 -15.21 -3.73 16.98
CA LEU A 801 -14.16 -3.73 17.99
C LEU A 801 -12.93 -2.98 17.45
N ASP A 802 -12.62 -1.81 18.01
CA ASP A 802 -11.42 -1.06 17.64
C ASP A 802 -10.22 -1.51 18.50
N SER A 803 -9.04 -1.52 17.89
CA SER A 803 -7.82 -2.07 18.45
C SER A 803 -6.63 -1.25 17.96
N LYS A 804 -6.04 -0.42 18.84
CA LYS A 804 -4.92 0.45 18.50
C LYS A 804 -3.65 -0.03 19.18
N GLY A 805 -2.60 -0.27 18.38
CA GLY A 805 -1.25 -0.59 18.87
C GLY A 805 -1.09 -1.92 19.63
N ILE A 806 -2.16 -2.72 19.73
CA ILE A 806 -2.15 -4.05 20.32
C ILE A 806 -1.71 -5.12 19.30
N GLU A 807 -1.42 -6.31 19.79
CA GLU A 807 -0.79 -7.39 19.03
C GLU A 807 -1.62 -7.92 17.86
N THR A 808 -2.95 -7.73 17.88
CA THR A 808 -3.86 -8.16 16.79
C THR A 808 -3.57 -7.47 15.46
N VAL A 809 -3.12 -6.21 15.50
CA VAL A 809 -2.83 -5.39 14.30
C VAL A 809 -1.33 -5.37 13.94
N ARG A 810 -0.50 -6.05 14.72
CA ARG A 810 0.95 -6.14 14.53
C ARG A 810 1.35 -7.38 13.73
N ARG A 811 2.44 -7.29 12.96
CA ARG A 811 2.86 -8.34 11.99
C ARG A 811 4.07 -9.16 12.40
N ASP A 812 4.69 -8.79 13.49
CA ASP A 812 5.92 -9.37 14.00
C ASP A 812 5.68 -10.56 14.93
N ASN A 813 4.41 -10.87 15.25
CA ASN A 813 3.99 -11.97 16.11
C ASN A 813 3.51 -13.18 15.28
N CYS A 814 3.50 -14.37 15.89
CA CYS A 814 2.86 -15.53 15.29
C CYS A 814 1.32 -15.39 15.26
N ARG A 815 0.67 -16.16 14.39
CA ARG A 815 -0.80 -16.10 14.21
C ARG A 815 -1.55 -16.49 15.49
N LEU A 816 -0.99 -17.40 16.29
CA LEU A 816 -1.57 -17.81 17.58
C LEU A 816 -1.81 -16.60 18.49
N VAL A 817 -0.83 -15.70 18.63
CA VAL A 817 -0.96 -14.51 19.50
C VAL A 817 -2.13 -13.63 19.03
N GLN A 818 -2.24 -13.40 17.72
CA GLN A 818 -3.32 -12.59 17.16
C GLN A 818 -4.69 -13.20 17.48
N THR A 819 -4.88 -14.48 17.13
CA THR A 819 -6.16 -15.17 17.36
C THR A 819 -6.53 -15.22 18.84
N VAL A 820 -5.56 -15.52 19.71
CA VAL A 820 -5.80 -15.60 21.15
C VAL A 820 -6.21 -14.23 21.70
N ILE A 821 -5.47 -13.18 21.35
CA ILE A 821 -5.75 -11.84 21.85
C ILE A 821 -7.09 -11.31 21.31
N GLU A 822 -7.37 -11.52 20.03
CA GLU A 822 -8.65 -11.15 19.41
C GLU A 822 -9.83 -11.88 20.08
N THR A 823 -9.70 -13.19 20.31
CA THR A 823 -10.73 -13.98 21.00
C THR A 823 -10.90 -13.53 22.45
N CYS A 824 -9.81 -13.22 23.16
CA CYS A 824 -9.89 -12.68 24.51
C CYS A 824 -10.62 -11.33 24.52
N LEU A 825 -10.29 -10.42 23.60
CA LEU A 825 -10.97 -9.13 23.52
C LEU A 825 -12.45 -9.28 23.15
N HIS A 826 -12.81 -10.22 22.28
CA HIS A 826 -14.21 -10.55 22.00
C HIS A 826 -14.93 -11.00 23.26
N LYS A 827 -14.38 -11.99 23.98
CA LYS A 827 -14.96 -12.49 25.22
C LYS A 827 -15.06 -11.42 26.31
N LEU A 828 -14.06 -10.56 26.43
CA LEU A 828 -14.01 -9.53 27.46
C LEU A 828 -14.92 -8.33 27.15
N LEU A 829 -14.93 -7.85 25.90
CA LEU A 829 -15.58 -6.58 25.54
C LEU A 829 -16.98 -6.78 24.93
N ILE A 830 -17.24 -7.90 24.24
CA ILE A 830 -18.53 -8.21 23.61
C ILE A 830 -19.33 -9.12 24.54
N ASP A 831 -18.80 -10.31 24.84
CA ASP A 831 -19.52 -11.32 25.64
C ASP A 831 -19.57 -10.95 27.13
N ARG A 832 -18.69 -10.04 27.56
CA ARG A 832 -18.48 -9.64 28.96
C ARG A 832 -18.21 -10.82 29.90
N ASP A 833 -17.59 -11.88 29.38
CA ASP A 833 -17.29 -13.11 30.08
C ASP A 833 -15.80 -13.26 30.37
N VAL A 834 -15.39 -12.69 31.51
CA VAL A 834 -13.99 -12.78 31.98
C VAL A 834 -13.60 -14.21 32.32
N ASN A 835 -14.53 -15.03 32.85
CA ASN A 835 -14.22 -16.40 33.23
C ASN A 835 -13.99 -17.29 32.01
N GLY A 836 -14.85 -17.19 30.99
CA GLY A 836 -14.65 -17.89 29.74
C GLY A 836 -13.40 -17.42 28.99
N ALA A 837 -13.01 -16.14 29.11
CA ALA A 837 -11.73 -15.67 28.59
C ALA A 837 -10.54 -16.31 29.33
N GLN A 838 -10.58 -16.40 30.66
CA GLN A 838 -9.54 -17.06 31.46
C GLN A 838 -9.44 -18.56 31.13
N GLU A 839 -10.56 -19.27 31.05
CA GLU A 839 -10.61 -20.69 30.72
C GLU A 839 -10.06 -20.94 29.31
N PHE A 840 -10.44 -20.11 28.34
CA PHE A 840 -9.91 -20.17 26.98
C PHE A 840 -8.39 -20.01 26.94
N VAL A 841 -7.84 -19.04 27.69
CA VAL A 841 -6.39 -18.83 27.80
C VAL A 841 -5.71 -20.04 28.43
N LYS A 842 -6.21 -20.53 29.57
CA LYS A 842 -5.65 -21.69 30.27
C LYS A 842 -5.65 -22.94 29.37
N ARG A 843 -6.75 -23.19 28.65
CA ARG A 843 -6.86 -24.27 27.67
C ARG A 843 -5.86 -24.10 26.54
N THR A 844 -5.72 -22.90 25.98
CA THR A 844 -4.79 -22.64 24.89
C THR A 844 -3.33 -22.83 25.32
N ILE A 845 -2.97 -22.41 26.55
CA ILE A 845 -1.65 -22.64 27.12
C ILE A 845 -1.41 -24.14 27.33
N ALA A 846 -2.41 -24.87 27.85
CA ALA A 846 -2.31 -26.32 27.99
C ALA A 846 -2.11 -27.01 26.63
N ASP A 847 -2.86 -26.61 25.60
CA ASP A 847 -2.74 -27.14 24.25
C ASP A 847 -1.36 -26.82 23.64
N LEU A 848 -0.81 -25.62 23.89
CA LEU A 848 0.53 -25.26 23.45
C LEU A 848 1.59 -26.16 24.12
N LEU A 849 1.55 -26.32 25.44
CA LEU A 849 2.52 -27.11 26.20
C LEU A 849 2.40 -28.61 25.95
N GLN A 850 1.20 -29.09 25.57
CA GLN A 850 0.94 -30.48 25.20
C GLN A 850 1.17 -30.75 23.71
N ASN A 851 1.69 -29.78 22.96
CA ASN A 851 1.98 -29.87 21.52
C ASN A 851 0.74 -30.19 20.66
N LYS A 852 -0.43 -29.67 21.06
CA LYS A 852 -1.72 -29.79 20.35
C LYS A 852 -2.02 -28.60 19.44
N VAL A 853 -1.28 -27.50 19.58
CA VAL A 853 -1.41 -26.33 18.70
C VAL A 853 -0.83 -26.64 17.31
N ASP A 854 -1.60 -26.32 16.27
CA ASP A 854 -1.17 -26.48 14.88
C ASP A 854 0.06 -25.61 14.57
N LEU A 855 1.04 -26.19 13.86
CA LEU A 855 2.29 -25.51 13.53
C LEU A 855 2.06 -24.21 12.75
N SER A 856 1.04 -24.16 11.88
CA SER A 856 0.70 -22.95 11.11
C SER A 856 0.42 -21.74 11.99
N ASN A 857 -0.10 -21.95 13.20
CA ASN A 857 -0.35 -20.88 14.16
C ASN A 857 0.93 -20.36 14.83
N LEU A 858 2.01 -21.15 14.81
CA LEU A 858 3.30 -20.82 15.40
C LEU A 858 4.27 -20.16 14.40
N VAL A 859 3.93 -20.12 13.11
CA VAL A 859 4.76 -19.51 12.07
C VAL A 859 4.87 -18.00 12.29
N ILE A 860 6.12 -17.53 12.38
CA ILE A 860 6.52 -16.12 12.42
C ILE A 860 7.06 -15.75 11.03
N THR A 861 6.73 -14.55 10.55
CA THR A 861 7.15 -14.07 9.23
C THR A 861 7.87 -12.74 9.34
N LYS A 862 9.12 -12.64 8.88
CA LYS A 862 9.89 -11.37 8.84
C LYS A 862 10.48 -11.13 7.45
N ALA A 863 10.50 -9.87 7.02
CA ALA A 863 11.05 -9.47 5.74
C ALA A 863 12.59 -9.44 5.78
N LEU A 864 13.24 -10.09 4.81
CA LEU A 864 14.67 -10.01 4.56
C LEU A 864 14.95 -8.73 3.76
N SER A 865 15.12 -7.61 4.45
CA SER A 865 15.12 -6.27 3.86
C SER A 865 16.50 -5.71 3.51
N LYS A 866 17.59 -6.36 3.95
CA LYS A 866 18.97 -5.92 3.70
C LYS A 866 19.85 -7.13 3.42
N SER A 867 20.91 -6.94 2.64
CA SER A 867 21.99 -7.92 2.49
C SER A 867 22.76 -8.02 3.81
N ASP A 868 23.01 -6.88 4.44
CA ASP A 868 23.83 -6.79 5.65
C ASP A 868 23.05 -6.22 6.84
N TYR A 869 23.02 -6.99 7.92
CA TYR A 869 22.44 -6.59 9.20
C TYR A 869 23.54 -6.40 10.24
N ALA A 870 23.47 -5.30 11.00
CA ALA A 870 24.46 -5.00 12.05
C ALA A 870 24.45 -6.02 13.22
N GLY A 871 23.39 -6.82 13.36
CA GLY A 871 23.30 -7.88 14.36
C GLY A 871 22.56 -9.09 13.82
N LYS A 872 22.93 -10.28 14.31
CA LYS A 872 22.35 -11.55 13.86
C LYS A 872 20.85 -11.62 14.15
N GLN A 873 20.07 -11.92 13.12
CA GLN A 873 18.62 -12.05 13.19
C GLN A 873 18.18 -13.45 12.77
N ALA A 874 17.13 -13.98 13.41
CA ALA A 874 16.61 -15.31 13.13
C ALA A 874 16.31 -15.58 11.65
N HIS A 875 15.47 -14.75 11.04
CA HIS A 875 15.13 -14.86 9.62
C HIS A 875 16.33 -14.78 8.66
N VAL A 876 17.37 -14.03 9.01
CA VAL A 876 18.57 -13.87 8.16
C VAL A 876 19.42 -15.13 8.23
N GLU A 877 19.72 -15.61 9.43
CA GLU A 877 20.48 -16.84 9.65
C GLU A 877 19.75 -18.07 9.07
N LEU A 878 18.42 -18.10 9.15
CA LEU A 878 17.64 -19.15 8.50
C LEU A 878 17.73 -19.06 6.97
N ALA A 879 17.61 -17.87 6.38
CA ALA A 879 17.71 -17.72 4.93
C ALA A 879 19.06 -18.22 4.40
N GLU A 880 20.16 -17.89 5.08
CA GLU A 880 21.49 -18.40 4.74
C GLU A 880 21.59 -19.93 4.89
N ARG A 881 21.02 -20.48 5.97
CA ARG A 881 21.00 -21.93 6.19
C ARG A 881 20.16 -22.67 5.14
N MET A 882 19.02 -22.10 4.74
CA MET A 882 18.21 -22.62 3.64
C MET A 882 19.00 -22.60 2.35
N ARG A 883 19.72 -21.50 2.06
CA ARG A 883 20.56 -21.37 0.86
C ARG A 883 21.67 -22.40 0.78
N GLN A 884 22.30 -22.72 1.91
CA GLN A 884 23.30 -23.80 2.00
C GLN A 884 22.69 -25.19 1.80
N ARG A 885 21.42 -25.39 2.20
CA ARG A 885 20.73 -26.68 2.14
C ARG A 885 20.16 -26.94 0.75
N ASP A 886 19.54 -25.92 0.16
CA ASP A 886 19.01 -25.88 -1.19
C ASP A 886 18.88 -24.41 -1.63
N ALA A 887 19.76 -23.99 -2.53
CA ALA A 887 19.83 -22.60 -2.97
C ALA A 887 18.54 -22.10 -3.62
N GLY A 888 17.73 -22.97 -4.24
CA GLY A 888 16.56 -22.55 -5.02
C GLY A 888 15.27 -22.44 -4.23
N SER A 889 15.20 -23.06 -3.05
CA SER A 889 14.08 -22.86 -2.12
C SER A 889 14.35 -21.78 -1.08
N ALA A 890 15.54 -21.17 -1.11
CA ALA A 890 15.97 -20.15 -0.18
C ALA A 890 15.32 -18.77 -0.47
N PRO A 891 14.90 -18.02 0.57
CA PRO A 891 14.36 -16.68 0.40
C PRO A 891 15.37 -15.70 -0.21
N ALA A 892 14.89 -14.84 -1.12
CA ALA A 892 15.65 -13.76 -1.72
C ALA A 892 15.51 -12.44 -0.92
N LEU A 893 16.34 -11.45 -1.24
CA LEU A 893 16.25 -10.12 -0.65
C LEU A 893 14.93 -9.45 -1.07
N GLY A 894 14.16 -9.00 -0.09
CA GLY A 894 12.78 -8.51 -0.24
C GLY A 894 11.71 -9.50 0.23
N ASP A 895 12.02 -10.81 0.27
CA ASP A 895 11.07 -11.84 0.65
C ASP A 895 10.77 -11.84 2.15
N ARG A 896 9.61 -12.40 2.51
CA ARG A 896 9.31 -12.74 3.90
C ARG A 896 9.72 -14.17 4.19
N VAL A 897 10.67 -14.31 5.10
CA VAL A 897 11.10 -15.60 5.63
C VAL A 897 10.08 -16.05 6.68
N ALA A 898 9.44 -17.19 6.43
CA ALA A 898 8.59 -17.89 7.37
C ALA A 898 9.44 -18.85 8.21
N TYR A 899 9.30 -18.79 9.53
CA TYR A 899 10.07 -19.64 10.44
C TYR A 899 9.31 -19.96 11.72
N VAL A 900 9.71 -21.04 12.36
CA VAL A 900 9.32 -21.41 13.74
C VAL A 900 10.54 -21.50 14.63
N ILE A 901 10.35 -21.40 15.95
CA ILE A 901 11.43 -21.57 16.92
C ILE A 901 11.45 -23.00 17.45
N ILE A 902 12.50 -23.73 17.12
CA ILE A 902 12.72 -25.12 17.54
C ILE A 902 13.44 -25.17 18.88
N LYS A 903 13.33 -26.32 19.56
CA LYS A 903 14.01 -26.57 20.82
C LYS A 903 15.51 -26.74 20.59
N GLY A 904 16.30 -25.78 21.07
CA GLY A 904 17.77 -25.81 21.02
C GLY A 904 18.41 -26.18 22.36
N ALA A 905 19.76 -26.06 22.41
CA ALA A 905 20.50 -26.18 23.66
C ALA A 905 20.08 -25.10 24.67
N LYS A 906 20.26 -25.38 25.97
CA LYS A 906 19.94 -24.42 27.03
C LYS A 906 20.78 -23.16 26.84
N GLY A 907 20.12 -22.00 26.70
CA GLY A 907 20.77 -20.71 26.46
C GLY A 907 21.06 -20.38 24.99
N ALA A 908 20.75 -21.29 24.05
CA ALA A 908 20.93 -21.02 22.62
C ALA A 908 20.13 -19.81 22.17
N ALA A 909 20.75 -18.98 21.33
CA ALA A 909 20.14 -17.74 20.88
C ALA A 909 18.95 -18.02 19.96
N ALA A 910 17.95 -17.13 19.96
CA ALA A 910 16.75 -17.33 19.14
C ALA A 910 17.05 -17.42 17.64
N TYR A 911 18.14 -16.80 17.16
CA TYR A 911 18.53 -16.87 15.75
C TYR A 911 19.08 -18.24 15.34
N GLU A 912 19.73 -18.97 16.26
CA GLU A 912 20.23 -20.33 16.03
C GLU A 912 19.07 -21.34 15.99
N LYS A 913 18.01 -21.07 16.75
CA LYS A 913 16.84 -21.92 16.91
C LYS A 913 15.74 -21.70 15.87
N SER A 914 15.96 -20.87 14.85
CA SER A 914 14.96 -20.66 13.80
C SER A 914 15.06 -21.73 12.72
N GLU A 915 13.94 -22.25 12.24
CA GLU A 915 13.91 -23.29 11.20
C GLU A 915 12.67 -23.18 10.31
N ASP A 916 12.77 -23.70 9.08
CA ASP A 916 11.68 -23.72 8.11
C ASP A 916 10.53 -24.65 8.58
N PRO A 917 9.25 -24.21 8.54
CA PRO A 917 8.13 -25.01 9.04
C PRO A 917 7.95 -26.35 8.31
N ILE A 918 8.25 -26.44 7.01
CA ILE A 918 8.13 -27.69 6.24
C ILE A 918 9.23 -28.65 6.69
N TYR A 919 10.47 -28.16 6.77
CA TYR A 919 11.60 -28.95 7.26
C TYR A 919 11.32 -29.51 8.66
N VAL A 920 10.74 -28.71 9.56
CA VAL A 920 10.32 -29.15 10.90
C VAL A 920 9.28 -30.26 10.85
N LEU A 921 8.27 -30.16 9.98
CA LEU A 921 7.24 -31.19 9.81
C LEU A 921 7.82 -32.49 9.27
N GLU A 922 8.66 -32.44 8.24
CA GLU A 922 9.26 -33.62 7.62
C GLU A 922 10.15 -34.37 8.63
N ASN A 923 10.93 -33.61 9.40
CA ASN A 923 11.97 -34.13 10.29
C ASN A 923 11.54 -34.33 11.75
N ASN A 924 10.26 -34.07 12.09
CA ASN A 924 9.72 -34.13 13.46
C ASN A 924 10.54 -33.32 14.48
N ILE A 925 11.02 -32.14 14.10
CA ILE A 925 11.87 -31.35 14.99
C ILE A 925 11.01 -30.76 16.13
N PRO A 926 11.39 -30.90 17.41
CA PRO A 926 10.59 -30.40 18.52
C PRO A 926 10.52 -28.88 18.54
N ILE A 927 9.32 -28.35 18.80
CA ILE A 927 9.08 -26.91 18.97
C ILE A 927 9.45 -26.46 20.39
N ASP A 928 9.99 -25.25 20.52
CA ASP A 928 10.25 -24.61 21.81
C ASP A 928 8.96 -23.98 22.37
N THR A 929 8.06 -24.81 22.92
CA THR A 929 6.77 -24.36 23.46
C THR A 929 6.92 -23.31 24.57
N LYS A 930 8.02 -23.39 25.33
CA LYS A 930 8.35 -22.41 26.38
C LYS A 930 8.67 -21.03 25.79
N TYR A 931 9.42 -20.96 24.70
CA TYR A 931 9.65 -19.70 23.99
C TYR A 931 8.33 -19.03 23.56
N TYR A 932 7.38 -19.80 23.00
CA TYR A 932 6.09 -19.24 22.60
C TYR A 932 5.25 -18.78 23.80
N LEU A 933 5.28 -19.50 24.92
CA LEU A 933 4.59 -19.05 26.14
C LEU A 933 5.21 -17.75 26.68
N ASP A 934 6.52 -17.74 26.93
CA ASP A 934 7.22 -16.67 27.64
C ASP A 934 7.43 -15.42 26.77
N ASN A 935 7.79 -15.60 25.50
CA ASN A 935 8.18 -14.51 24.60
C ASN A 935 7.05 -14.03 23.68
N GLN A 936 6.05 -14.86 23.37
CA GLN A 936 4.97 -14.52 22.43
C GLN A 936 3.62 -14.26 23.15
N LEU A 937 3.18 -15.14 24.05
CA LEU A 937 1.84 -15.05 24.67
C LEU A 937 1.79 -14.29 25.99
N SER A 938 2.78 -14.48 26.88
CA SER A 938 2.75 -13.96 28.26
C SER A 938 2.54 -12.44 28.30
N LYS A 939 3.44 -11.66 27.68
CA LYS A 939 3.37 -10.18 27.75
C LYS A 939 2.07 -9.61 27.17
N PRO A 940 1.58 -10.06 25.99
CA PRO A 940 0.29 -9.59 25.47
C PRO A 940 -0.91 -9.95 26.35
N LEU A 941 -0.94 -11.16 26.92
CA LEU A 941 -2.02 -11.58 27.81
C LEU A 941 -2.04 -10.74 29.09
N MET A 942 -0.89 -10.56 29.74
CA MET A 942 -0.78 -9.76 30.95
C MET A 942 -1.27 -8.33 30.72
N ARG A 943 -0.90 -7.71 29.60
CA ARG A 943 -1.37 -6.35 29.24
C ARG A 943 -2.89 -6.18 29.19
N ILE A 944 -3.64 -7.25 28.88
CA ILE A 944 -5.10 -7.20 28.71
C ILE A 944 -5.81 -7.63 29.99
N PHE A 945 -5.25 -8.60 30.72
CA PHE A 945 -5.86 -9.14 31.92
C PHE A 945 -5.46 -8.41 33.21
N GLU A 946 -4.27 -7.82 33.31
CA GLU A 946 -3.86 -7.03 34.49
C GLU A 946 -4.85 -5.90 34.82
N PRO A 947 -5.33 -5.09 33.86
CA PRO A 947 -6.30 -4.03 34.16
C PRO A 947 -7.67 -4.53 34.68
N ILE A 948 -7.95 -5.82 34.55
CA ILE A 948 -9.24 -6.45 34.91
C ILE A 948 -9.10 -7.31 36.19
N LEU A 949 -8.02 -8.09 36.29
CA LEU A 949 -7.80 -9.08 37.34
C LEU A 949 -6.76 -8.64 38.39
N GLY A 950 -6.00 -7.57 38.13
CA GLY A 950 -4.83 -7.18 38.92
C GLY A 950 -3.76 -8.28 38.94
N ASP A 951 -3.11 -8.45 40.09
CA ASP A 951 -2.03 -9.45 40.28
C ASP A 951 -2.47 -10.89 40.01
N LYS A 952 -3.78 -11.18 40.08
CA LYS A 952 -4.32 -12.52 39.77
C LYS A 952 -4.14 -12.91 38.30
N ALA A 953 -3.84 -11.97 37.41
CA ALA A 953 -3.56 -12.27 36.00
C ALA A 953 -2.38 -13.24 35.83
N GLU A 954 -1.39 -13.23 36.74
CA GLU A 954 -0.25 -14.16 36.67
C GLU A 954 -0.67 -15.64 36.79
N SER A 955 -1.80 -15.91 37.45
CA SER A 955 -2.36 -17.28 37.56
C SER A 955 -2.82 -17.87 36.23
N LEU A 956 -2.87 -17.06 35.16
CA LEU A 956 -3.10 -17.55 33.80
C LEU A 956 -1.87 -18.26 33.24
N LEU A 957 -0.68 -17.84 33.66
CA LEU A 957 0.60 -18.34 33.13
C LEU A 957 1.18 -19.49 33.95
N ALA A 958 0.68 -19.71 35.16
CA ALA A 958 1.12 -20.77 36.05
C ALA A 958 -0.07 -21.46 36.73
N GLY A 959 -0.05 -22.78 36.81
CA GLY A 959 -1.14 -23.57 37.42
C GLY A 959 -1.15 -25.02 36.95
N GLU A 960 -2.20 -25.76 37.30
CA GLU A 960 -2.35 -27.18 36.94
C GLU A 960 -2.30 -27.41 35.43
N HIS A 961 -2.88 -26.50 34.64
CA HIS A 961 -2.91 -26.52 33.18
C HIS A 961 -1.52 -26.43 32.53
N THR A 962 -0.50 -25.97 33.27
CA THR A 962 0.89 -25.83 32.80
C THR A 962 1.82 -26.97 33.23
N ARG A 963 1.36 -27.86 34.12
CA ARG A 963 2.21 -28.93 34.69
C ARG A 963 2.50 -30.06 33.70
N THR A 964 1.63 -30.26 32.72
CA THR A 964 1.77 -31.33 31.73
C THR A 964 2.40 -30.79 30.46
N VAL A 965 3.66 -31.14 30.22
CA VAL A 965 4.41 -30.76 29.02
C VAL A 965 4.72 -32.00 28.19
N ASN A 966 4.36 -31.99 26.92
CA ASN A 966 4.65 -33.08 25.99
C ASN A 966 5.74 -32.64 25.01
N ILE A 967 6.80 -33.44 24.88
CA ILE A 967 7.95 -33.13 24.01
C ILE A 967 8.05 -34.22 22.95
N SER A 968 7.90 -33.84 21.67
CA SER A 968 8.12 -34.74 20.55
C SER A 968 9.57 -35.21 20.52
N THR A 969 9.77 -36.46 20.09
CA THR A 969 11.11 -37.04 19.90
C THR A 969 11.57 -36.80 18.46
N PRO A 970 12.72 -36.13 18.22
CA PRO A 970 13.20 -35.86 16.87
C PRO A 970 13.55 -37.14 16.10
N THR A 971 13.27 -37.18 14.79
CA THR A 971 13.68 -38.29 13.92
C THR A 971 15.08 -38.13 13.33
N VAL A 972 15.72 -36.98 13.53
CA VAL A 972 17.06 -36.65 13.01
C VAL A 972 18.04 -36.32 14.13
N GLY A 973 19.30 -36.69 13.93
CA GLY A 973 20.41 -36.48 14.87
C GLY A 973 21.33 -37.70 14.92
N GLY A 974 22.63 -37.48 15.13
CA GLY A 974 23.63 -38.57 15.14
C GLY A 974 23.31 -39.69 16.14
N LEU A 975 22.74 -39.35 17.29
CA LEU A 975 22.33 -40.30 18.33
C LEU A 975 20.99 -41.00 18.01
N MET A 976 20.08 -40.33 17.30
CA MET A 976 18.74 -40.85 17.01
C MET A 976 18.76 -41.98 15.98
N LYS A 977 19.80 -42.06 15.13
CA LYS A 977 20.04 -43.18 14.21
C LYS A 977 20.29 -44.52 14.93
N PHE A 978 20.71 -44.49 16.20
CA PHE A 978 20.99 -45.68 17.00
C PHE A 978 19.90 -45.96 18.06
N THR A 979 18.81 -45.20 18.07
CA THR A 979 17.74 -45.35 19.05
C THR A 979 16.74 -46.42 18.61
N VAL A 980 16.54 -47.45 19.43
CA VAL A 980 15.53 -48.50 19.19
C VAL A 980 14.17 -48.00 19.72
N LYS A 981 13.15 -47.96 18.84
CA LYS A 981 11.77 -47.66 19.27
C LYS A 981 11.18 -48.83 20.05
N THR A 982 11.11 -48.70 21.37
CA THR A 982 10.38 -49.65 22.22
C THR A 982 8.90 -49.32 22.20
N ALA A 983 8.05 -50.26 21.76
CA ALA A 983 6.61 -50.09 21.82
C ALA A 983 6.14 -50.00 23.28
N THR A 984 5.18 -49.12 23.57
CA THR A 984 4.60 -48.97 24.92
C THR A 984 3.11 -49.28 24.90
N CYS A 985 2.60 -49.80 26.03
CA CYS A 985 1.18 -50.05 26.25
C CYS A 985 0.38 -48.74 26.08
N MET A 986 -0.68 -48.76 25.28
CA MET A 986 -1.48 -47.55 25.06
C MET A 986 -2.21 -47.05 26.31
N GLY A 987 -2.60 -47.97 27.21
CA GLY A 987 -3.30 -47.66 28.45
C GLY A 987 -2.41 -47.09 29.54
N CYS A 988 -1.31 -47.77 29.88
CA CYS A 988 -0.45 -47.43 31.02
C CYS A 988 0.98 -47.02 30.67
N LYS A 989 1.34 -46.95 29.38
CA LYS A 989 2.67 -46.57 28.86
C LYS A 989 3.85 -47.47 29.27
N THR A 990 3.60 -48.60 29.92
CA THR A 990 4.65 -49.61 30.21
C THR A 990 5.26 -50.14 28.91
N PRO A 991 6.60 -50.27 28.82
CA PRO A 991 7.26 -50.91 27.69
C PRO A 991 6.71 -52.32 27.42
N LEU A 992 6.50 -52.66 26.16
CA LEU A 992 6.03 -53.97 25.74
C LEU A 992 7.20 -54.83 25.26
N PRO A 993 7.11 -56.17 25.44
CA PRO A 993 7.98 -57.11 24.75
C PRO A 993 7.88 -56.94 23.23
N LYS A 994 8.77 -57.55 22.44
CA LYS A 994 8.80 -57.45 20.96
C LYS A 994 7.51 -57.90 20.24
N ASP A 995 6.51 -58.39 20.96
CA ASP A 995 5.18 -58.68 20.42
C ASP A 995 4.43 -57.38 20.14
N ASN A 996 3.89 -57.24 18.93
CA ASN A 996 3.23 -56.06 18.38
C ASN A 996 1.91 -55.66 19.09
N SER A 997 1.65 -56.07 20.34
CA SER A 997 0.40 -55.77 21.02
C SER A 997 0.22 -54.25 21.29
N ALA A 998 -1.02 -53.78 21.23
CA ALA A 998 -1.34 -52.39 21.60
C ALA A 998 -1.29 -52.17 23.13
N VAL A 999 -1.58 -53.21 23.92
CA VAL A 999 -1.72 -53.13 25.39
C VAL A 999 -0.90 -54.19 26.12
N CYS A 1000 -0.54 -53.91 27.37
CA CYS A 1000 0.06 -54.88 28.26
C CYS A 1000 -1.01 -55.83 28.86
N LYS A 1001 -0.54 -56.91 29.50
CA LYS A 1001 -1.43 -57.89 30.16
C LYS A 1001 -2.41 -57.25 31.15
N HIS A 1002 -1.98 -56.22 31.89
CA HIS A 1002 -2.80 -55.52 32.89
C HIS A 1002 -3.89 -54.61 32.30
N CYS A 1003 -3.68 -54.09 31.09
CA CYS A 1003 -4.65 -53.21 30.42
C CYS A 1003 -5.56 -53.97 29.44
N ARG A 1004 -5.48 -55.31 29.41
CA ARG A 1004 -6.25 -56.13 28.46
C ARG A 1004 -7.77 -56.01 28.64
N SER A 1005 -8.23 -55.83 29.87
CA SER A 1005 -9.65 -55.58 30.17
C SER A 1005 -10.20 -54.27 29.58
N ARG A 1006 -9.33 -53.31 29.26
CA ARG A 1006 -9.69 -51.99 28.71
C ARG A 1006 -9.47 -51.88 27.20
N VAL A 1007 -9.22 -53.01 26.52
CA VAL A 1007 -8.91 -52.99 25.07
C VAL A 1007 -10.05 -52.39 24.26
N GLY A 1008 -11.31 -52.74 24.53
CA GLY A 1008 -12.45 -52.19 23.80
C GLY A 1008 -12.56 -50.66 23.94
N GLU A 1009 -12.39 -50.13 25.15
CA GLU A 1009 -12.36 -48.69 25.44
C GLU A 1009 -11.20 -47.99 24.69
N LEU A 1010 -9.99 -48.54 24.79
CA LEU A 1010 -8.79 -47.96 24.16
C LEU A 1010 -8.86 -48.01 22.64
N TYR A 1011 -9.42 -49.09 22.08
CA TYR A 1011 -9.66 -49.23 20.65
C TYR A 1011 -10.69 -48.21 20.17
N GLN A 1012 -11.84 -48.09 20.83
CA GLN A 1012 -12.87 -47.10 20.49
C GLN A 1012 -12.31 -45.66 20.52
N LYS A 1013 -11.49 -45.34 21.54
CA LYS A 1013 -10.84 -44.03 21.64
C LYS A 1013 -9.87 -43.77 20.49
N GLN A 1014 -9.05 -44.75 20.14
CA GLN A 1014 -8.10 -44.61 19.03
C GLN A 1014 -8.82 -44.54 17.68
N LEU A 1015 -9.86 -45.35 17.49
CA LEU A 1015 -10.70 -45.35 16.28
C LEU A 1015 -11.39 -44.00 16.07
N SER A 1016 -11.95 -43.42 17.14
CA SER A 1016 -12.56 -42.09 17.10
C SER A 1016 -11.54 -41.01 16.68
N ALA A 1017 -10.32 -41.06 17.23
CA ALA A 1017 -9.25 -40.13 16.86
C ALA A 1017 -8.81 -40.29 15.40
N VAL A 1018 -8.77 -41.52 14.87
CA VAL A 1018 -8.49 -41.76 13.44
C VAL A 1018 -9.62 -41.20 12.57
N ASN A 1019 -10.88 -41.47 12.90
CA ASN A 1019 -12.04 -40.97 12.17
C ASN A 1019 -12.06 -39.43 12.10
N ASP A 1020 -11.78 -38.75 13.21
CA ASP A 1020 -11.66 -37.28 13.23
C ASP A 1020 -10.56 -36.76 12.29
N LEU A 1021 -9.41 -37.45 12.25
CA LEU A 1021 -8.30 -37.10 11.37
C LEU A 1021 -8.62 -37.39 9.89
N GLU A 1022 -9.32 -38.48 9.59
CA GLU A 1022 -9.78 -38.82 8.23
C GLU A 1022 -10.76 -37.79 7.69
N ILE A 1023 -11.73 -37.35 8.51
CA ILE A 1023 -12.67 -36.29 8.15
C ILE A 1023 -11.90 -34.99 7.87
N ARG A 1024 -10.97 -34.60 8.75
CA ARG A 1024 -10.15 -33.40 8.56
C ARG A 1024 -9.27 -33.49 7.32
N PHE A 1025 -8.62 -34.62 7.09
CA PHE A 1025 -7.80 -34.88 5.91
C PHE A 1025 -8.63 -34.69 4.65
N SER A 1026 -9.78 -35.35 4.57
CA SER A 1026 -10.69 -35.30 3.43
C SER A 1026 -11.17 -33.87 3.15
N ARG A 1027 -11.58 -33.13 4.17
CA ARG A 1027 -12.04 -31.73 4.04
C ARG A 1027 -10.93 -30.81 3.51
N LEU A 1028 -9.71 -30.91 4.04
CA LEU A 1028 -8.59 -30.05 3.65
C LEU A 1028 -8.13 -30.32 2.21
N TRP A 1029 -7.95 -31.58 1.84
CA TRP A 1029 -7.50 -31.95 0.49
C TRP A 1029 -8.57 -31.68 -0.58
N THR A 1030 -9.85 -31.94 -0.27
CA THR A 1030 -10.95 -31.58 -1.19
C THR A 1030 -11.07 -30.06 -1.36
N GLN A 1031 -10.84 -29.28 -0.29
CA GLN A 1031 -10.82 -27.82 -0.40
C GLN A 1031 -9.69 -27.32 -1.30
N CYS A 1032 -8.52 -27.98 -1.28
CA CYS A 1032 -7.45 -27.68 -2.22
C CYS A 1032 -7.86 -27.94 -3.67
N GLN A 1033 -8.55 -29.04 -3.97
CA GLN A 1033 -9.07 -29.32 -5.32
C GLN A 1033 -10.07 -28.25 -5.78
N ARG A 1034 -10.98 -27.82 -4.89
CA ARG A 1034 -11.93 -26.72 -5.18
C ARG A 1034 -11.22 -25.39 -5.45
N CYS A 1035 -10.19 -25.08 -4.68
CA CYS A 1035 -9.39 -23.87 -4.84
C CYS A 1035 -8.60 -23.88 -6.16
N GLN A 1036 -8.01 -25.03 -6.51
CA GLN A 1036 -7.34 -25.25 -7.79
C GLN A 1036 -8.33 -25.16 -8.96
N GLY A 1037 -9.55 -25.66 -8.77
CA GLY A 1037 -10.60 -25.69 -9.79
C GLY A 1037 -10.67 -27.00 -10.58
N SER A 1038 -9.77 -27.97 -10.34
CA SER A 1038 -9.80 -29.29 -10.99
C SER A 1038 -9.97 -30.41 -9.96
N LEU A 1039 -10.79 -31.41 -10.31
CA LEU A 1039 -10.96 -32.64 -9.52
C LEU A 1039 -10.11 -33.81 -10.04
N HIS A 1040 -9.53 -33.67 -11.23
CA HIS A 1040 -8.86 -34.77 -11.95
C HIS A 1040 -7.36 -34.54 -12.14
N GLN A 1041 -6.84 -33.41 -11.65
CA GLN A 1041 -5.43 -33.05 -11.73
C GLN A 1041 -4.82 -32.95 -10.32
N ASP A 1042 -3.52 -33.17 -10.24
CA ASP A 1042 -2.78 -33.02 -8.98
C ASP A 1042 -2.76 -31.57 -8.50
N VAL A 1043 -2.88 -31.38 -7.19
CA VAL A 1043 -2.75 -30.09 -6.51
C VAL A 1043 -1.26 -29.80 -6.29
N LEU A 1044 -0.71 -28.80 -6.98
CA LEU A 1044 0.73 -28.48 -6.95
C LEU A 1044 1.03 -27.18 -6.16
N CYS A 1045 0.03 -26.62 -5.48
CA CYS A 1045 0.13 -25.34 -4.76
C CYS A 1045 1.17 -25.35 -3.62
N THR A 1046 2.06 -24.35 -3.61
CA THR A 1046 3.08 -24.10 -2.57
C THR A 1046 2.86 -22.81 -1.77
N SER A 1047 1.66 -22.23 -1.83
CA SER A 1047 1.37 -20.93 -1.19
C SER A 1047 1.56 -20.96 0.34
N LYS A 1048 2.70 -20.46 0.81
CA LYS A 1048 3.06 -20.36 2.23
C LYS A 1048 2.14 -19.43 3.04
N ASP A 1049 1.44 -18.52 2.37
CA ASP A 1049 0.47 -17.60 2.99
C ASP A 1049 -0.91 -18.24 3.20
N CYS A 1050 -1.18 -19.40 2.59
CA CYS A 1050 -2.46 -20.08 2.72
C CYS A 1050 -2.51 -20.82 4.07
N PRO A 1051 -3.55 -20.62 4.90
CA PRO A 1051 -3.68 -21.35 6.17
C PRO A 1051 -3.72 -22.86 5.96
N ILE A 1052 -4.31 -23.33 4.86
CA ILE A 1052 -4.47 -24.75 4.56
C ILE A 1052 -3.12 -25.41 4.23
N PHE A 1053 -2.13 -24.66 3.72
CA PHE A 1053 -0.90 -25.23 3.17
C PHE A 1053 -0.12 -26.08 4.18
N TYR A 1054 0.17 -25.53 5.36
CA TYR A 1054 0.84 -26.29 6.42
C TYR A 1054 -0.11 -27.26 7.13
N MET A 1055 -1.39 -26.89 7.29
CA MET A 1055 -2.40 -27.73 7.96
C MET A 1055 -2.61 -29.06 7.24
N ARG A 1056 -2.75 -29.06 5.90
CA ARG A 1056 -2.97 -30.31 5.13
C ARG A 1056 -1.79 -31.27 5.23
N LYS A 1057 -0.56 -30.75 5.27
CA LYS A 1057 0.67 -31.55 5.43
C LYS A 1057 0.79 -32.12 6.83
N LYS A 1058 0.46 -31.34 7.86
CA LYS A 1058 0.40 -31.84 9.25
C LYS A 1058 -0.66 -32.92 9.41
N VAL A 1059 -1.90 -32.69 8.97
CA VAL A 1059 -2.99 -33.67 9.10
C VAL A 1059 -2.69 -34.95 8.32
N GLN A 1060 -2.05 -34.86 7.15
CA GLN A 1060 -1.56 -36.03 6.42
C GLN A 1060 -0.64 -36.89 7.28
N LYS A 1061 0.33 -36.27 7.97
CA LYS A 1061 1.27 -36.97 8.85
C LYS A 1061 0.60 -37.52 10.11
N ASP A 1062 -0.21 -36.69 10.80
CA ASP A 1062 -0.93 -37.09 12.00
C ASP A 1062 -1.87 -38.28 11.72
N MET A 1063 -2.52 -38.30 10.55
CA MET A 1063 -3.37 -39.41 10.11
C MET A 1063 -2.55 -40.69 9.89
N GLN A 1064 -1.40 -40.62 9.21
CA GLN A 1064 -0.49 -41.76 9.02
C GLN A 1064 -0.02 -42.34 10.36
N ASP A 1065 0.40 -41.48 11.28
CA ASP A 1065 0.85 -41.89 12.62
C ASP A 1065 -0.28 -42.51 13.45
N SER A 1066 -1.48 -41.91 13.40
CA SER A 1066 -2.66 -42.40 14.13
C SER A 1066 -3.20 -43.72 13.58
N ALA A 1067 -3.20 -43.90 12.26
CA ALA A 1067 -3.54 -45.16 11.61
C ALA A 1067 -2.51 -46.26 11.95
N GLY A 1068 -1.21 -45.92 11.94
CA GLY A 1068 -0.16 -46.82 12.38
C GLY A 1068 -0.32 -47.27 13.84
N ALA A 1069 -0.80 -46.39 14.72
CA ALA A 1069 -1.16 -46.75 16.09
C ALA A 1069 -2.37 -47.70 16.13
N LEU A 1070 -3.44 -47.42 15.36
CA LEU A 1070 -4.62 -48.29 15.30
C LEU A 1070 -4.28 -49.72 14.84
N ASN A 1071 -3.36 -49.87 13.88
CA ASN A 1071 -2.90 -51.18 13.39
C ASN A 1071 -2.24 -52.05 14.48
N ARG A 1072 -1.85 -51.49 15.63
CA ARG A 1072 -1.31 -52.27 16.76
C ARG A 1072 -2.39 -53.09 17.48
N PHE A 1073 -3.67 -52.83 17.23
CA PHE A 1073 -4.78 -53.61 17.75
C PHE A 1073 -5.13 -54.82 16.86
N ASN A 1074 -4.16 -55.29 16.06
CA ASN A 1074 -4.37 -56.25 14.96
C ASN A 1074 -5.32 -57.41 15.29
N TYR A 1075 -6.14 -57.76 14.30
CA TYR A 1075 -7.46 -58.40 14.36
C TYR A 1075 -7.48 -59.91 14.72
N ASP A 1076 -6.35 -60.50 15.09
CA ASP A 1076 -6.23 -61.92 15.48
C ASP A 1076 -6.47 -62.10 16.99
N TRP A 1077 -7.64 -61.68 17.48
CA TRP A 1077 -8.03 -61.80 18.89
C TRP A 1077 -8.83 -63.06 19.19
#